data_AF-A0A2U1KPU2-F1
#
_entry.id   AF-A0A2U1KPU2-F1
#
_cell.length_a   1.000
_cell.length_b   1.000
_cell.length_c   1.000
_cell.angle_alpha   90.00
_cell.angle_beta   90.00
_cell.angle_gamma   90.00
#
_symmetry.space_group_name_H-M   'P 1'
#
loop_
_entity.id
_entity.type
_entity.pdbx_description
1 polymer ?
#
loop_
_entity_poly.entity_id
_entity_poly.type
_entity_poly.pdbx_seq_one_letter_code
_entity_poly.pdbx_strand_id
1 'polypeptide(L)'
;MVIIGYIKHLCGIAGMANSKYEYVKSFELEDEVMYPNLIVVRIYGHNFDRFSEINEFEKPNDEKAFNLMNSCATSVMEQYPDIVFAYGYGDEYSFIFKKETKFHQRRESKILSIIGSFFISLYVKKWKEFFPQKDMRSTPPFRTRVITCPSADTLQAYLAWRQRERHSNNMYNTCFWMLVKSGKSEIEAREKLKDTQKQEKNEMLFHEFGINYKNLLSIYRQGSCILRTEVDETFEIDDSEAPVIRLRKRLIVVHSENIASKSFWNGYSCLCKEIAPFEQNVNNIKPEYIKLFQFDKKLLPFTWTVIRIDGSHFHRFSEVHGFEKPNDEQALKLMNSCAVSVLEEFNDIVFAYGVSDEYSFVLKGSSQLYQRRASEIVSAICLFFTATYVMKWKEFLPQKELKCLPNFDGRAVCYPTYEIIRDYLAWRQVDCHINNQYNTCFWMLVKSGKTTREAQSKLKGTQTQEKNQILSELFGIDYSMLPIMFRNGSCVFWDKEMTVTDNGVVAKFLKKVVVDHSNIIEDDFWEAHPLILEETSGSSIRIIFHNKKKFEADTHQNEQPGKEYLMNPSLLFTNPHYKRSDKLKGKVALVAGGDSGIGRWVCYHFPKEGATIAFTYVNGVEDIDAKDALDIINESKMYSSAETIAIPTDLRYDKSCKNVVDETLSIFQQISSYLSSSLCRQIKKNSFVGNTGLRFLGRIGRPNPKSKEMRMEEGEQRFPPQNQESQPGKEYIMNPRPLFANPHYKPSNKLKTILPRPLIPISSRMNERIESLINIQSNETTYKKS
;
A
#
# COMPACT_ATOMS: atom_id res chain seq x y z
N MET A 1 -6.01 0.28 22.37
CA MET A 1 -5.36 1.28 21.48
C MET A 1 -4.80 2.47 22.25
N VAL A 2 -5.54 3.09 23.17
CA VAL A 2 -5.10 4.23 24.01
C VAL A 2 -3.66 4.08 24.55
N ILE A 3 -3.31 2.93 25.12
CA ILE A 3 -1.96 2.60 25.62
C ILE A 3 -0.85 2.85 24.56
N ILE A 4 -1.09 2.52 23.29
CA ILE A 4 -0.10 2.73 22.20
C ILE A 4 0.09 4.22 21.91
N GLY A 5 -0.99 5.01 22.00
CA GLY A 5 -0.91 6.47 21.91
C GLY A 5 -0.14 7.08 23.08
N TYR A 6 -0.38 6.60 24.30
CA TYR A 6 0.31 7.10 25.49
C TYR A 6 1.80 6.73 25.52
N ILE A 7 2.16 5.49 25.13
CA ILE A 7 3.56 5.09 24.96
C ILE A 7 4.26 5.95 23.89
N LYS A 8 3.63 6.19 22.73
CA LYS A 8 4.19 7.10 21.70
C LYS A 8 4.35 8.54 22.20
N HIS A 9 3.46 9.03 23.06
CA HIS A 9 3.56 10.36 23.69
C HIS A 9 4.73 10.44 24.69
N LEU A 10 4.90 9.44 25.55
CA LEU A 10 6.02 9.34 26.50
C LEU A 10 7.38 9.18 25.80
N CYS A 11 7.44 8.59 24.61
CA CYS A 11 8.67 8.41 23.84
C CYS A 11 9.20 9.68 23.12
N GLY A 12 8.65 10.87 23.39
CA GLY A 12 9.39 12.13 23.24
C GLY A 12 9.79 12.56 21.83
N ILE A 13 8.96 12.29 20.81
CA ILE A 13 9.19 12.81 19.44
C ILE A 13 8.83 14.31 19.39
N ALA A 14 9.76 15.15 19.84
CA ALA A 14 9.61 16.60 19.85
C ALA A 14 9.77 17.20 18.43
N GLY A 15 8.72 17.84 17.91
CA GLY A 15 8.75 18.49 16.60
C GLY A 15 7.57 19.43 16.36
N MET A 16 7.81 20.74 16.49
CA MET A 16 6.91 21.86 16.15
C MET A 16 5.45 21.75 16.61
N ALA A 17 5.15 22.36 17.76
CA ALA A 17 3.81 22.82 18.17
C ALA A 17 2.70 21.75 18.00
N ASN A 18 2.91 20.58 18.61
CA ASN A 18 2.00 19.43 18.60
C ASN A 18 0.56 19.86 18.95
N SER A 19 -0.34 19.89 17.98
CA SER A 19 -1.76 20.16 18.23
C SER A 19 -2.42 18.99 18.97
N LYS A 20 -3.54 19.24 19.65
CA LYS A 20 -4.31 18.17 20.35
C LYS A 20 -4.69 17.00 19.43
N TYR A 21 -4.72 17.24 18.12
CA TYR A 21 -5.12 16.29 17.09
C TYR A 21 -3.96 15.46 16.50
N GLU A 22 -2.68 15.78 16.76
CA GLU A 22 -1.56 15.13 16.02
C GLU A 22 -1.52 13.59 16.19
N TYR A 23 -2.14 13.06 17.24
CA TYR A 23 -2.24 11.62 17.48
C TYR A 23 -2.83 10.83 16.30
N VAL A 24 -3.66 11.43 15.43
CA VAL A 24 -4.24 10.79 14.24
C VAL A 24 -3.18 10.32 13.24
N LYS A 25 -2.02 11.00 13.19
CA LYS A 25 -0.83 10.62 12.41
C LYS A 25 -0.28 9.24 12.81
N SER A 26 -0.57 8.79 14.03
CA SER A 26 -0.12 7.47 14.52
C SER A 26 -0.86 6.28 13.89
N PHE A 27 -1.91 6.53 13.10
CA PHE A 27 -2.63 5.55 12.28
C PHE A 27 -2.05 5.39 10.86
N GLU A 28 -1.11 6.25 10.39
CA GLU A 28 -0.38 5.99 9.14
C GLU A 28 0.45 4.70 9.30
N LEU A 29 0.21 3.70 8.44
CA LEU A 29 0.87 2.39 8.48
C LEU A 29 2.11 2.38 7.59
N GLU A 30 3.18 1.72 8.05
CA GLU A 30 4.35 1.42 7.22
C GLU A 30 4.01 0.40 6.13
N ASP A 31 4.45 0.68 4.91
CA ASP A 31 4.08 -0.07 3.70
C ASP A 31 5.28 -0.50 2.86
N GLU A 32 6.48 -0.55 3.45
CA GLU A 32 7.75 -0.86 2.76
C GLU A 32 7.72 -2.21 2.01
N VAL A 33 8.18 -2.20 0.76
CA VAL A 33 8.50 -3.40 -0.02
C VAL A 33 9.86 -3.95 0.43
N MET A 34 9.83 -4.75 1.50
CA MET A 34 10.98 -5.42 2.12
C MET A 34 12.02 -5.97 1.10
N TYR A 35 13.31 -5.85 1.43
CA TYR A 35 14.38 -6.60 0.76
C TYR A 35 14.22 -8.12 0.99
N PRO A 36 14.71 -9.00 0.08
CA PRO A 36 15.43 -8.70 -1.16
C PRO A 36 14.49 -8.57 -2.39
N ASN A 37 13.19 -8.32 -2.20
CA ASN A 37 12.23 -8.36 -3.30
C ASN A 37 12.51 -7.26 -4.35
N LEU A 38 12.50 -7.66 -5.62
CA LEU A 38 12.49 -6.75 -6.76
C LEU A 38 11.12 -6.05 -6.85
N ILE A 39 11.13 -4.78 -7.23
CA ILE A 39 9.94 -3.95 -7.36
C ILE A 39 9.55 -3.84 -8.84
N VAL A 40 8.33 -4.27 -9.18
CA VAL A 40 7.72 -4.07 -10.50
C VAL A 40 6.48 -3.21 -10.33
N VAL A 41 6.41 -2.06 -10.98
CA VAL A 41 5.19 -1.24 -11.04
C VAL A 41 4.48 -1.54 -12.34
N ARG A 42 3.29 -2.16 -12.27
CA ARG A 42 2.41 -2.35 -13.44
C ARG A 42 1.39 -1.23 -13.47
N ILE A 43 1.45 -0.43 -14.54
CA ILE A 43 0.37 0.47 -14.97
C ILE A 43 -0.49 -0.30 -15.97
N TYR A 44 -1.81 -0.20 -15.86
CA TYR A 44 -2.75 -0.86 -16.77
C TYR A 44 -4.06 -0.09 -16.86
N GLY A 45 -4.70 -0.10 -18.02
CA GLY A 45 -6.04 0.45 -18.20
C GLY A 45 -7.10 -0.39 -17.47
N HIS A 46 -8.17 0.27 -17.04
CA HIS A 46 -9.33 -0.37 -16.43
C HIS A 46 -10.58 0.06 -17.20
N ASN A 47 -11.30 -0.90 -17.78
CA ASN A 47 -12.38 -0.64 -18.76
C ASN A 47 -11.89 0.21 -19.95
N PHE A 48 -10.63 0.01 -20.38
CA PHE A 48 -9.99 0.81 -21.43
C PHE A 48 -10.67 0.67 -22.80
N ASP A 49 -11.44 -0.41 -23.03
CA ASP A 49 -12.29 -0.55 -24.21
C ASP A 49 -13.22 0.66 -24.38
N ARG A 50 -13.97 1.06 -23.33
CA ARG A 50 -14.83 2.25 -23.34
C ARG A 50 -14.07 3.54 -23.63
N PHE A 51 -12.85 3.68 -23.11
CA PHE A 51 -12.00 4.85 -23.41
C PHE A 51 -11.56 4.84 -24.89
N SER A 52 -11.22 3.67 -25.42
CA SER A 52 -10.82 3.49 -26.83
C SER A 52 -11.99 3.68 -27.80
N GLU A 53 -13.22 3.36 -27.39
CA GLU A 53 -14.45 3.64 -28.15
C GLU A 53 -14.76 5.14 -28.16
N ILE A 54 -14.78 5.78 -26.98
CA ILE A 54 -15.05 7.22 -26.81
C ILE A 54 -14.06 8.09 -27.60
N ASN A 55 -12.80 7.66 -27.75
CA ASN A 55 -11.76 8.35 -28.50
C ASN A 55 -11.49 7.72 -29.89
N GLU A 56 -12.36 6.82 -30.36
CA GLU A 56 -12.39 6.26 -31.73
C GLU A 56 -11.06 5.62 -32.18
N PHE A 57 -10.44 4.81 -31.33
CA PHE A 57 -9.17 4.13 -31.63
C PHE A 57 -9.33 3.04 -32.70
N GLU A 58 -8.32 2.92 -33.57
CA GLU A 58 -8.26 1.90 -34.61
C GLU A 58 -8.25 0.47 -34.01
N LYS A 59 -8.97 -0.46 -34.66
CA LYS A 59 -9.14 -1.86 -34.23
C LYS A 59 -8.60 -2.82 -35.30
N PRO A 60 -7.89 -3.91 -34.93
CA PRO A 60 -7.66 -4.43 -33.58
C PRO A 60 -6.57 -3.70 -32.77
N ASN A 61 -5.74 -2.86 -33.41
CA ASN A 61 -4.67 -2.09 -32.77
C ASN A 61 -4.62 -0.68 -33.38
N ASP A 62 -4.23 0.31 -32.58
CA ASP A 62 -4.04 1.71 -32.99
C ASP A 62 -2.57 2.10 -32.77
N GLU A 63 -1.83 2.36 -33.86
CA GLU A 63 -0.39 2.59 -33.77
C GLU A 63 -0.04 3.88 -33.01
N LYS A 64 -0.89 4.90 -33.09
CA LYS A 64 -0.70 6.18 -32.39
C LYS A 64 -0.90 6.00 -30.89
N ALA A 65 -1.88 5.21 -30.47
CA ALA A 65 -2.07 4.83 -29.08
C ALA A 65 -0.86 4.03 -28.54
N PHE A 66 -0.35 3.07 -29.31
CA PHE A 66 0.85 2.31 -28.95
C PHE A 66 2.10 3.21 -28.85
N ASN A 67 2.31 4.11 -29.81
CA ASN A 67 3.45 5.01 -29.82
C ASN A 67 3.37 6.10 -28.74
N LEU A 68 2.17 6.58 -28.38
CA LEU A 68 1.93 7.40 -27.20
C LEU A 68 2.31 6.64 -25.90
N MET A 69 1.86 5.39 -25.73
CA MET A 69 2.20 4.55 -24.58
C MET A 69 3.73 4.33 -24.48
N ASN A 70 4.40 4.07 -25.60
CA ASN A 70 5.87 3.96 -25.68
C ASN A 70 6.55 5.27 -25.29
N SER A 71 6.12 6.40 -25.87
CA SER A 71 6.67 7.74 -25.61
C SER A 71 6.48 8.17 -24.14
N CYS A 72 5.38 7.75 -23.49
CA CYS A 72 5.19 7.94 -22.06
C CYS A 72 6.14 7.05 -21.25
N ALA A 73 6.23 5.75 -21.55
CA ALA A 73 7.06 4.81 -20.81
C ALA A 73 8.57 5.12 -20.93
N THR A 74 9.05 5.58 -22.09
CA THR A 74 10.42 6.07 -22.26
C THR A 74 10.68 7.24 -21.31
N SER A 75 9.81 8.25 -21.28
CA SER A 75 10.01 9.42 -20.41
C SER A 75 9.82 9.14 -18.92
N VAL A 76 9.05 8.11 -18.52
CA VAL A 76 9.10 7.57 -17.14
C VAL A 76 10.49 7.03 -16.82
N MET A 77 11.10 6.24 -17.72
CA MET A 77 12.46 5.71 -17.50
C MET A 77 13.52 6.82 -17.53
N GLU A 78 13.38 7.85 -18.37
CA GLU A 78 14.25 9.03 -18.39
C GLU A 78 14.23 9.76 -17.04
N GLN A 79 13.04 10.03 -16.51
CA GLN A 79 12.84 10.74 -15.24
C GLN A 79 13.26 9.92 -14.01
N TYR A 80 13.19 8.60 -14.06
CA TYR A 80 13.49 7.73 -12.92
C TYR A 80 14.59 6.69 -13.26
N PRO A 81 15.89 7.04 -13.15
CA PRO A 81 17.02 6.16 -13.46
C PRO A 81 17.12 4.87 -12.62
N ASP A 82 16.35 4.76 -11.53
CA ASP A 82 16.20 3.51 -10.78
C ASP A 82 15.37 2.44 -11.52
N ILE A 83 14.65 2.83 -12.57
CA ILE A 83 13.95 1.93 -13.51
C ILE A 83 14.90 1.58 -14.65
N VAL A 84 15.17 0.29 -14.83
CA VAL A 84 16.23 -0.23 -15.72
C VAL A 84 15.69 -0.99 -16.93
N PHE A 85 14.48 -1.52 -16.81
CA PHE A 85 13.75 -2.18 -17.87
C PHE A 85 12.25 -1.86 -17.76
N ALA A 86 11.57 -1.71 -18.89
CA ALA A 86 10.12 -1.68 -18.96
C ALA A 86 9.60 -2.57 -20.10
N TYR A 87 8.43 -3.17 -19.93
CA TYR A 87 7.72 -3.92 -20.99
C TYR A 87 6.25 -3.53 -21.05
N GLY A 88 5.74 -3.23 -22.25
CA GLY A 88 4.35 -2.85 -22.44
C GLY A 88 3.70 -3.44 -23.69
N TYR A 89 2.38 -3.58 -23.61
CA TYR A 89 1.51 -3.97 -24.71
C TYR A 89 0.07 -3.52 -24.43
N GLY A 90 -0.68 -3.20 -25.49
CA GLY A 90 -2.04 -2.69 -25.36
C GLY A 90 -2.08 -1.46 -24.45
N ASP A 91 -2.92 -1.54 -23.42
CA ASP A 91 -3.14 -0.54 -22.38
C ASP A 91 -2.31 -0.80 -21.10
N GLU A 92 -1.27 -1.65 -21.11
CA GLU A 92 -0.42 -1.89 -19.94
C GLU A 92 1.09 -1.68 -20.17
N TYR A 93 1.78 -1.27 -19.10
CA TYR A 93 3.24 -1.18 -19.00
C TYR A 93 3.72 -1.64 -17.63
N SER A 94 4.79 -2.43 -17.61
CA SER A 94 5.48 -2.93 -16.41
C SER A 94 6.86 -2.31 -16.30
N PHE A 95 7.09 -1.49 -15.28
CA PHE A 95 8.38 -0.85 -14.99
C PHE A 95 9.12 -1.61 -13.90
N ILE A 96 10.35 -2.04 -14.16
CA ILE A 96 11.16 -2.84 -13.23
C ILE A 96 12.33 -2.03 -12.70
N PHE A 97 12.40 -1.96 -11.37
CA PHE A 97 13.42 -1.24 -10.64
C PHE A 97 14.68 -2.10 -10.44
N LYS A 98 15.84 -1.45 -10.39
CA LYS A 98 17.10 -2.07 -9.96
C LYS A 98 16.96 -2.67 -8.56
N LYS A 99 17.62 -3.80 -8.33
CA LYS A 99 17.46 -4.64 -7.13
C LYS A 99 17.76 -3.88 -5.83
N GLU A 100 18.79 -3.06 -5.83
CA GLU A 100 19.26 -2.29 -4.68
C GLU A 100 18.47 -0.98 -4.44
N THR A 101 17.40 -0.71 -5.20
CA THR A 101 16.64 0.55 -5.13
C THR A 101 16.21 0.94 -3.71
N LYS A 102 16.35 2.24 -3.42
CA LYS A 102 15.89 2.91 -2.19
C LYS A 102 14.83 3.99 -2.49
N PHE A 103 14.28 4.00 -3.72
CA PHE A 103 13.34 5.01 -4.21
C PHE A 103 12.16 5.19 -3.23
N HIS A 104 11.93 6.42 -2.76
CA HIS A 104 10.96 6.79 -1.71
C HIS A 104 10.94 5.88 -0.46
N GLN A 105 12.11 5.39 -0.03
CA GLN A 105 12.24 4.43 1.08
C GLN A 105 11.46 3.13 0.85
N ARG A 106 11.32 2.72 -0.42
CA ARG A 106 10.64 1.49 -0.87
C ARG A 106 9.16 1.38 -0.46
N ARG A 107 8.53 2.49 -0.07
CA ARG A 107 7.10 2.58 0.30
C ARG A 107 6.19 2.30 -0.89
N GLU A 108 5.36 1.27 -0.78
CA GLU A 108 4.54 0.75 -1.88
C GLU A 108 3.61 1.82 -2.47
N SER A 109 2.91 2.56 -1.61
CA SER A 109 1.95 3.61 -1.95
C SER A 109 2.62 4.77 -2.70
N LYS A 110 3.69 5.34 -2.15
CA LYS A 110 4.46 6.41 -2.82
C LYS A 110 5.01 5.96 -4.18
N ILE A 111 5.49 4.72 -4.29
CA ILE A 111 6.03 4.19 -5.56
C ILE A 111 4.92 4.03 -6.61
N LEU A 112 3.78 3.40 -6.26
CA LEU A 112 2.71 3.18 -7.24
C LEU A 112 2.02 4.48 -7.65
N SER A 113 1.88 5.44 -6.74
CA SER A 113 1.28 6.75 -7.06
C SER A 113 2.22 7.56 -7.95
N ILE A 114 3.48 7.81 -7.55
CA ILE A 114 4.40 8.74 -8.24
C ILE A 114 4.74 8.28 -9.67
N ILE A 115 4.91 6.98 -9.88
CA ILE A 115 5.16 6.44 -11.23
C ILE A 115 3.88 6.53 -12.09
N GLY A 116 2.71 6.34 -11.49
CA GLY A 116 1.42 6.42 -12.18
C GLY A 116 0.95 7.83 -12.50
N SER A 117 1.09 8.78 -11.57
CA SER A 117 0.75 10.19 -11.76
C SER A 117 1.70 10.82 -12.78
N PHE A 118 3.00 10.53 -12.74
CA PHE A 118 3.91 11.00 -13.80
C PHE A 118 3.59 10.39 -15.17
N PHE A 119 3.23 9.11 -15.26
CA PHE A 119 2.80 8.49 -16.52
C PHE A 119 1.48 9.08 -17.05
N ILE A 120 0.49 9.34 -16.18
CA ILE A 120 -0.80 9.89 -16.61
C ILE A 120 -0.66 11.35 -17.06
N SER A 121 0.19 12.14 -16.38
CA SER A 121 0.53 13.50 -16.82
C SER A 121 1.25 13.51 -18.17
N LEU A 122 2.15 12.54 -18.43
CA LEU A 122 2.74 12.36 -19.75
C LEU A 122 1.69 11.99 -20.80
N TYR A 123 0.79 11.05 -20.50
CA TYR A 123 -0.24 10.57 -21.43
C TYR A 123 -1.20 11.69 -21.85
N VAL A 124 -1.65 12.52 -20.91
CA VAL A 124 -2.49 13.69 -21.20
C VAL A 124 -1.69 14.77 -21.94
N LYS A 125 -0.48 15.15 -21.49
CA LYS A 125 0.31 16.21 -22.15
C LYS A 125 0.71 15.83 -23.58
N LYS A 126 1.11 14.58 -23.82
CA LYS A 126 1.52 14.09 -25.14
C LYS A 126 0.32 13.73 -26.04
N TRP A 127 -0.92 13.75 -25.57
CA TRP A 127 -2.08 13.35 -26.39
C TRP A 127 -2.15 14.05 -27.75
N LYS A 128 -1.97 15.37 -27.79
CA LYS A 128 -2.01 16.17 -29.04
C LYS A 128 -0.79 15.97 -29.96
N GLU A 129 0.30 15.38 -29.47
CA GLU A 129 1.46 14.97 -30.29
C GLU A 129 1.07 13.79 -31.21
N PHE A 130 0.32 12.81 -30.66
CA PHE A 130 -0.08 11.58 -31.37
C PHE A 130 -1.47 11.66 -32.01
N PHE A 131 -2.37 12.50 -31.47
CA PHE A 131 -3.72 12.71 -31.95
C PHE A 131 -4.07 14.22 -32.12
N PRO A 132 -3.42 14.97 -33.02
CA PRO A 132 -3.65 16.42 -33.16
C PRO A 132 -5.13 16.81 -33.35
N GLN A 133 -5.83 16.04 -34.20
CA GLN A 133 -7.22 16.28 -34.61
C GLN A 133 -8.28 15.69 -33.66
N LYS A 134 -7.89 15.08 -32.53
CA LYS A 134 -8.84 14.57 -31.52
C LYS A 134 -8.60 15.25 -30.18
N ASP A 135 -9.65 15.69 -29.52
CA ASP A 135 -9.61 16.08 -28.11
C ASP A 135 -9.93 14.89 -27.23
N MET A 136 -9.28 14.83 -26.06
CA MET A 136 -9.44 13.74 -25.10
C MET A 136 -10.80 13.90 -24.41
N ARG A 137 -11.80 13.14 -24.85
CA ARG A 137 -13.21 13.32 -24.42
C ARG A 137 -13.52 12.78 -23.02
N SER A 138 -12.58 12.08 -22.38
CA SER A 138 -12.73 11.49 -21.04
C SER A 138 -11.36 11.28 -20.39
N THR A 139 -11.31 11.18 -19.06
CA THR A 139 -10.06 10.89 -18.33
C THR A 139 -9.57 9.47 -18.66
N PRO A 140 -8.28 9.28 -18.99
CA PRO A 140 -7.71 7.97 -19.32
C PRO A 140 -7.69 7.05 -18.07
N PRO A 141 -8.40 5.91 -18.07
CA PRO A 141 -8.76 5.19 -16.84
C PRO A 141 -7.68 4.18 -16.41
N PHE A 142 -6.45 4.65 -16.22
CA PHE A 142 -5.34 3.80 -15.76
C PHE A 142 -5.35 3.59 -14.24
N ARG A 143 -4.83 2.43 -13.81
CA ARG A 143 -4.45 2.13 -12.42
C ARG A 143 -3.01 1.68 -12.33
N THR A 144 -2.47 1.70 -11.11
CA THR A 144 -1.12 1.22 -10.80
C THR A 144 -1.12 0.26 -9.63
N ARG A 145 -0.16 -0.68 -9.67
CA ARG A 145 0.00 -1.73 -8.66
C ARG A 145 1.45 -2.14 -8.58
N VAL A 146 1.98 -2.30 -7.36
CA VAL A 146 3.28 -2.96 -7.16
C VAL A 146 3.11 -4.47 -7.20
N ILE A 147 4.03 -5.14 -7.88
CA ILE A 147 4.19 -6.58 -7.90
C ILE A 147 5.60 -6.87 -7.35
N THR A 148 5.67 -7.70 -6.31
CA THR A 148 6.92 -8.01 -5.63
C THR A 148 7.49 -9.32 -6.15
N CYS A 149 8.72 -9.33 -6.67
CA CYS A 149 9.36 -10.54 -7.19
C CYS A 149 10.53 -10.95 -6.27
N PRO A 150 10.43 -12.04 -5.47
CA PRO A 150 11.47 -12.40 -4.51
C PRO A 150 12.78 -12.94 -5.10
N SER A 151 12.82 -13.22 -6.41
CA SER A 151 13.99 -13.70 -7.14
C SER A 151 13.96 -13.25 -8.60
N ALA A 152 15.10 -13.36 -9.28
CA ALA A 152 15.22 -13.14 -10.72
C ALA A 152 14.31 -14.09 -11.52
N ASP A 153 14.20 -15.36 -11.12
CA ASP A 153 13.31 -16.35 -11.76
C ASP A 153 11.83 -15.96 -11.62
N THR A 154 11.46 -15.32 -10.50
CA THR A 154 10.09 -14.81 -10.31
C THR A 154 9.80 -13.65 -11.27
N LEU A 155 10.77 -12.76 -11.47
CA LEU A 155 10.70 -11.70 -12.49
C LEU A 155 10.66 -12.30 -13.91
N GLN A 156 11.51 -13.28 -14.21
CA GLN A 156 11.56 -13.97 -15.51
C GLN A 156 10.20 -14.61 -15.84
N ALA A 157 9.61 -15.35 -14.89
CA ALA A 157 8.30 -15.97 -15.05
C ALA A 157 7.15 -14.93 -15.11
N TYR A 158 7.28 -13.78 -14.44
CA TYR A 158 6.36 -12.65 -14.62
C TYR A 158 6.41 -12.06 -16.04
N LEU A 159 7.61 -11.77 -16.55
CA LEU A 159 7.81 -11.22 -17.91
C LEU A 159 7.33 -12.20 -18.99
N ALA A 160 7.66 -13.49 -18.82
CA ALA A 160 7.20 -14.55 -19.70
C ALA A 160 5.66 -14.68 -19.68
N TRP A 161 5.02 -14.44 -18.53
CA TRP A 161 3.56 -14.45 -18.40
C TRP A 161 2.91 -13.26 -19.09
N ARG A 162 3.42 -12.03 -18.88
CA ARG A 162 2.99 -10.82 -19.58
C ARG A 162 3.04 -11.00 -21.10
N GLN A 163 4.18 -11.44 -21.63
CA GLN A 163 4.33 -11.67 -23.07
C GLN A 163 3.46 -12.83 -23.59
N ARG A 164 3.24 -13.89 -22.81
CA ARG A 164 2.37 -15.01 -23.22
C ARG A 164 0.89 -14.60 -23.31
N GLU A 165 0.38 -13.83 -22.34
CA GLU A 165 -0.97 -13.26 -22.43
C GLU A 165 -1.10 -12.32 -23.63
N ARG A 166 -0.11 -11.44 -23.85
CA ARG A 166 -0.05 -10.58 -25.04
C ARG A 166 -0.26 -11.35 -26.35
N HIS A 167 0.47 -12.45 -26.54
CA HIS A 167 0.42 -13.24 -27.78
C HIS A 167 -0.96 -13.86 -28.01
N SER A 168 -1.61 -14.37 -26.95
CA SER A 168 -2.98 -14.89 -27.04
C SER A 168 -3.99 -13.79 -27.32
N ASN A 169 -3.91 -12.68 -26.58
CA ASN A 169 -4.89 -11.59 -26.63
C ASN A 169 -4.86 -10.87 -27.98
N ASN A 170 -3.69 -10.50 -28.51
CA ASN A 170 -3.66 -9.83 -29.82
C ASN A 170 -4.19 -10.73 -30.94
N MET A 171 -3.85 -12.02 -30.94
CA MET A 171 -4.31 -12.92 -31.99
C MET A 171 -5.82 -13.16 -31.90
N TYR A 172 -6.38 -13.31 -30.70
CA TYR A 172 -7.83 -13.32 -30.47
C TYR A 172 -8.48 -12.02 -30.96
N ASN A 173 -7.97 -10.85 -30.55
CA ASN A 173 -8.49 -9.54 -30.96
C ASN A 173 -8.42 -9.34 -32.48
N THR A 174 -7.36 -9.83 -33.13
CA THR A 174 -7.22 -9.77 -34.59
C THR A 174 -8.31 -10.60 -35.27
N CYS A 175 -8.53 -11.84 -34.83
CA CYS A 175 -9.63 -12.67 -35.37
C CYS A 175 -11.00 -12.00 -35.12
N PHE A 176 -11.21 -11.49 -33.90
CA PHE A 176 -12.48 -10.90 -33.47
C PHE A 176 -12.84 -9.67 -34.31
N TRP A 177 -11.92 -8.70 -34.42
CA TRP A 177 -12.17 -7.50 -35.20
C TRP A 177 -12.21 -7.75 -36.71
N MET A 178 -11.57 -8.79 -37.24
CA MET A 178 -11.74 -9.19 -38.63
C MET A 178 -13.11 -9.83 -38.89
N LEU A 179 -13.62 -10.65 -37.96
CA LEU A 179 -14.99 -11.20 -38.03
C LEU A 179 -16.06 -10.10 -37.96
N VAL A 180 -15.88 -9.10 -37.09
CA VAL A 180 -16.77 -7.93 -37.00
C VAL A 180 -16.68 -7.09 -38.28
N LYS A 181 -15.48 -6.86 -38.83
CA LYS A 181 -15.30 -6.17 -40.12
C LYS A 181 -15.88 -6.94 -41.32
N SER A 182 -15.99 -8.27 -41.25
CA SER A 182 -16.73 -9.08 -42.23
C SER A 182 -18.24 -9.13 -41.98
N GLY A 183 -18.80 -8.16 -41.25
CA GLY A 183 -20.24 -7.99 -41.07
C GLY A 183 -20.90 -8.83 -39.98
N LYS A 184 -20.13 -9.52 -39.12
CA LYS A 184 -20.71 -10.26 -37.97
C LYS A 184 -20.96 -9.33 -36.79
N SER A 185 -21.99 -9.64 -36.00
CA SER A 185 -22.13 -9.05 -34.68
C SER A 185 -21.00 -9.49 -33.73
N GLU A 186 -20.75 -8.70 -32.68
CA GLU A 186 -19.80 -9.08 -31.64
C GLU A 186 -20.16 -10.41 -30.96
N ILE A 187 -21.44 -10.75 -30.86
CA ILE A 187 -21.91 -11.98 -30.20
C ILE A 187 -21.50 -13.19 -31.05
N GLU A 188 -21.76 -13.15 -32.36
CA GLU A 188 -21.33 -14.20 -33.29
C GLU A 188 -19.81 -14.31 -33.39
N ALA A 189 -19.09 -13.18 -33.34
CA ALA A 189 -17.63 -13.19 -33.34
C ALA A 189 -17.05 -13.76 -32.03
N ARG A 190 -17.67 -13.49 -30.87
CA ARG A 190 -17.31 -14.10 -29.58
C ARG A 190 -17.59 -15.61 -29.57
N GLU A 191 -18.76 -16.05 -30.00
CA GLU A 191 -19.13 -17.47 -30.05
C GLU A 191 -18.30 -18.26 -31.08
N LYS A 192 -17.96 -17.69 -32.26
CA LYS A 192 -17.06 -18.35 -33.22
C LYS A 192 -15.61 -18.48 -32.69
N LEU A 193 -15.17 -17.62 -31.77
CA LEU A 193 -13.82 -17.66 -31.19
C LEU A 193 -13.75 -18.31 -29.80
N LYS A 194 -14.88 -18.77 -29.28
CA LYS A 194 -15.03 -19.53 -28.04
C LYS A 194 -14.28 -20.86 -28.16
N ASP A 195 -13.53 -21.20 -27.11
CA ASP A 195 -12.72 -22.42 -26.97
C ASP A 195 -11.67 -22.73 -28.05
N THR A 196 -11.63 -21.97 -29.15
CA THR A 196 -10.72 -22.19 -30.29
C THR A 196 -9.25 -22.05 -29.91
N GLN A 197 -8.43 -22.94 -30.46
CA GLN A 197 -7.02 -23.09 -30.16
C GLN A 197 -6.14 -22.06 -30.87
N LYS A 198 -4.85 -22.02 -30.48
CA LYS A 198 -3.89 -21.09 -31.08
C LYS A 198 -3.72 -21.32 -32.59
N GLN A 199 -3.73 -22.59 -33.01
CA GLN A 199 -3.54 -22.97 -34.41
C GLN A 199 -4.76 -22.59 -35.26
N GLU A 200 -5.96 -22.98 -34.84
CA GLU A 200 -7.24 -22.65 -35.51
C GLU A 200 -7.41 -21.14 -35.74
N LYS A 201 -7.04 -20.30 -34.76
CA LYS A 201 -7.04 -18.83 -34.90
C LYS A 201 -6.07 -18.33 -35.96
N ASN A 202 -4.89 -18.93 -36.07
CA ASN A 202 -3.91 -18.57 -37.11
C ASN A 202 -4.35 -19.06 -38.50
N GLU A 203 -4.96 -20.24 -38.58
CA GLU A 203 -5.55 -20.79 -39.81
C GLU A 203 -6.75 -19.95 -40.28
N MET A 204 -7.63 -19.52 -39.36
CA MET A 204 -8.73 -18.59 -39.65
C MET A 204 -8.22 -17.26 -40.20
N LEU A 205 -7.20 -16.65 -39.58
CA LEU A 205 -6.59 -15.42 -40.09
C LEU A 205 -6.02 -15.60 -41.50
N PHE A 206 -5.37 -16.73 -41.79
CA PHE A 206 -4.77 -16.99 -43.09
C PHE A 206 -5.82 -17.32 -44.17
N HIS A 207 -6.78 -18.20 -43.89
CA HIS A 207 -7.72 -18.71 -44.88
C HIS A 207 -8.99 -17.85 -45.07
N GLU A 208 -9.54 -17.24 -44.02
CA GLU A 208 -10.74 -16.40 -44.14
C GLU A 208 -10.40 -14.93 -44.47
N PHE A 209 -9.21 -14.47 -44.10
CA PHE A 209 -8.84 -13.05 -44.19
C PHE A 209 -7.53 -12.76 -44.94
N GLY A 210 -6.77 -13.78 -45.38
CA GLY A 210 -5.48 -13.59 -46.05
C GLY A 210 -4.33 -13.08 -45.15
N ILE A 211 -4.56 -12.99 -43.83
CA ILE A 211 -3.63 -12.41 -42.86
C ILE A 211 -2.69 -13.48 -42.32
N ASN A 212 -1.44 -13.48 -42.78
CA ASN A 212 -0.37 -14.20 -42.10
C ASN A 212 0.03 -13.46 -40.81
N TYR A 213 -0.32 -14.00 -39.65
CA TYR A 213 -0.05 -13.39 -38.33
C TYR A 213 1.45 -13.09 -38.09
N LYS A 214 2.37 -13.85 -38.69
CA LYS A 214 3.83 -13.59 -38.58
C LYS A 214 4.26 -12.29 -39.27
N ASN A 215 3.49 -11.82 -40.26
CA ASN A 215 3.82 -10.64 -41.06
C ASN A 215 3.30 -9.34 -40.43
N LEU A 216 2.49 -9.41 -39.35
CA LEU A 216 2.10 -8.23 -38.57
C LEU A 216 3.34 -7.59 -37.92
N LEU A 217 3.33 -6.25 -37.78
CA LEU A 217 4.43 -5.47 -37.20
C LEU A 217 4.89 -6.03 -35.85
N SER A 218 6.18 -5.94 -35.57
CA SER A 218 6.83 -6.44 -34.34
C SER A 218 6.30 -5.80 -33.05
N ILE A 219 5.69 -4.61 -33.12
CA ILE A 219 4.98 -4.04 -31.96
C ILE A 219 3.71 -4.83 -31.58
N TYR A 220 3.16 -5.67 -32.48
CA TYR A 220 1.79 -6.19 -32.36
C TYR A 220 1.54 -7.62 -31.81
N ARG A 221 2.40 -8.62 -31.61
CA ARG A 221 3.85 -8.86 -31.60
C ARG A 221 4.06 -10.09 -30.69
N GLN A 222 5.15 -10.30 -29.93
CA GLN A 222 6.24 -9.39 -29.54
C GLN A 222 5.74 -8.23 -28.63
N GLY A 223 6.03 -6.96 -28.92
CA GLY A 223 5.68 -5.81 -28.07
C GLY A 223 6.87 -4.98 -27.60
N SER A 224 6.61 -3.89 -26.88
CA SER A 224 7.61 -2.87 -26.60
C SER A 224 8.41 -3.17 -25.34
N CYS A 225 9.70 -3.41 -25.49
CA CYS A 225 10.67 -3.41 -24.39
C CYS A 225 11.42 -2.08 -24.42
N ILE A 226 11.63 -1.45 -23.27
CA ILE A 226 12.46 -0.26 -23.15
C ILE A 226 13.55 -0.59 -22.14
N LEU A 227 14.81 -0.42 -22.52
CA LEU A 227 15.95 -0.81 -21.70
C LEU A 227 17.12 0.15 -21.85
N ARG A 228 17.94 0.25 -20.81
CA ARG A 228 19.20 1.00 -20.84
C ARG A 228 20.30 0.12 -21.41
N THR A 229 20.94 0.56 -22.48
CA THR A 229 22.15 -0.08 -23.04
C THR A 229 23.28 0.93 -23.14
N GLU A 230 24.51 0.43 -23.04
CA GLU A 230 25.71 1.16 -23.43
C GLU A 230 25.74 1.22 -24.98
N VAL A 231 25.99 2.40 -25.55
CA VAL A 231 26.10 2.69 -26.99
C VAL A 231 27.33 3.57 -27.22
N ASP A 232 28.05 3.31 -28.30
CA ASP A 232 29.19 4.13 -28.73
C ASP A 232 28.70 5.39 -29.45
N GLU A 233 28.96 6.58 -28.87
CA GLU A 233 28.79 7.87 -29.56
C GLU A 233 30.16 8.33 -30.07
N THR A 234 30.31 8.37 -31.39
CA THR A 234 31.49 8.90 -32.10
C THR A 234 31.40 10.42 -32.20
N PHE A 235 32.43 11.12 -31.74
CA PHE A 235 32.57 12.57 -31.91
C PHE A 235 33.68 12.85 -32.92
N GLU A 236 33.33 13.48 -34.04
CA GLU A 236 34.28 14.12 -34.93
C GLU A 236 34.80 15.41 -34.26
N ILE A 237 36.10 15.69 -34.43
CA ILE A 237 36.80 16.88 -33.96
C ILE A 237 37.55 17.43 -35.17
N ASP A 238 37.43 18.74 -35.42
CA ASP A 238 37.66 19.35 -36.74
C ASP A 238 38.95 18.91 -37.48
N ASP A 239 38.75 18.32 -38.66
CA ASP A 239 39.66 18.14 -39.81
C ASP A 239 41.10 17.63 -39.59
N SER A 240 41.49 17.16 -38.40
CA SER A 240 42.88 16.73 -38.15
C SER A 240 43.12 15.64 -37.10
N GLU A 241 42.16 15.30 -36.24
CA GLU A 241 42.32 14.24 -35.23
C GLU A 241 41.38 13.04 -35.44
N ALA A 242 41.79 11.88 -34.92
CA ALA A 242 41.00 10.65 -35.03
C ALA A 242 39.71 10.74 -34.18
N PRO A 243 38.56 10.25 -34.69
CA PRO A 243 37.27 10.48 -34.05
C PRO A 243 37.16 9.82 -32.67
N VAL A 244 36.69 10.58 -31.69
CA VAL A 244 36.68 10.19 -30.28
C VAL A 244 35.39 9.45 -29.94
N ILE A 245 35.48 8.14 -29.74
CA ILE A 245 34.36 7.30 -29.31
C ILE A 245 34.16 7.42 -27.79
N ARG A 246 32.92 7.63 -27.35
CA ARG A 246 32.51 7.64 -25.94
C ARG A 246 31.30 6.75 -25.71
N LEU A 247 31.41 5.77 -24.81
CA LEU A 247 30.25 5.01 -24.33
C LEU A 247 29.26 5.94 -23.60
N ARG A 248 27.98 5.89 -23.99
CA ARG A 248 26.87 6.47 -23.22
C ARG A 248 25.77 5.45 -22.97
N LYS A 249 25.13 5.54 -21.80
CA LYS A 249 23.92 4.76 -21.47
C LYS A 249 22.70 5.44 -22.09
N ARG A 250 22.19 4.89 -23.21
CA ARG A 250 20.98 5.36 -23.90
C ARG A 250 19.80 4.41 -23.64
N LEU A 251 18.58 4.95 -23.64
CA LEU A 251 17.36 4.14 -23.67
C LEU A 251 17.05 3.74 -25.12
N ILE A 252 16.81 2.46 -25.36
CA ILE A 252 16.38 1.93 -26.66
C ILE A 252 15.04 1.21 -26.53
N VAL A 253 14.23 1.28 -27.58
CA VAL A 253 13.00 0.49 -27.73
C VAL A 253 13.32 -0.75 -28.57
N VAL A 254 12.94 -1.92 -28.08
CA VAL A 254 13.25 -3.23 -28.69
C VAL A 254 12.00 -4.08 -28.74
N HIS A 255 11.81 -4.79 -29.86
CA HIS A 255 10.79 -5.82 -30.02
C HIS A 255 11.46 -7.20 -30.12
N SER A 256 11.04 -8.15 -29.28
CA SER A 256 11.70 -9.46 -29.13
C SER A 256 10.66 -10.57 -28.93
N GLU A 257 10.92 -11.75 -29.51
CA GLU A 257 10.00 -12.91 -29.45
C GLU A 257 10.01 -13.65 -28.11
N ASN A 258 11.06 -13.46 -27.29
CA ASN A 258 11.12 -14.02 -25.96
C ASN A 258 11.90 -13.10 -25.01
N ILE A 259 11.19 -12.14 -24.43
CA ILE A 259 11.72 -11.15 -23.48
C ILE A 259 12.04 -11.75 -22.11
N ALA A 260 11.84 -13.06 -21.92
CA ALA A 260 12.22 -13.80 -20.72
C ALA A 260 13.28 -14.87 -21.02
N SER A 261 13.85 -14.89 -22.23
CA SER A 261 14.94 -15.79 -22.59
C SER A 261 16.25 -15.34 -21.95
N LYS A 262 17.08 -16.30 -21.58
CA LYS A 262 18.47 -16.09 -21.12
C LYS A 262 19.31 -15.36 -22.18
N SER A 263 19.11 -15.65 -23.46
CA SER A 263 19.81 -14.98 -24.57
C SER A 263 19.45 -13.49 -24.66
N PHE A 264 18.18 -13.12 -24.49
CA PHE A 264 17.77 -11.72 -24.47
C PHE A 264 18.33 -10.97 -23.23
N TRP A 265 18.18 -11.52 -22.02
CA TRP A 265 18.65 -10.85 -20.80
C TRP A 265 20.17 -10.76 -20.70
N ASN A 266 20.88 -11.84 -21.04
CA ASN A 266 22.34 -11.87 -20.97
C ASN A 266 23.02 -11.16 -22.15
N GLY A 267 22.26 -10.77 -23.19
CA GLY A 267 22.73 -9.87 -24.25
C GLY A 267 22.91 -8.41 -23.80
N TYR A 268 22.25 -7.99 -22.71
CA TYR A 268 22.34 -6.63 -22.19
C TYR A 268 23.09 -6.57 -20.85
N SER A 269 24.35 -6.17 -20.89
CA SER A 269 25.26 -6.14 -19.73
C SER A 269 24.66 -5.35 -18.53
N CYS A 270 23.96 -4.25 -18.81
CA CYS A 270 23.31 -3.41 -17.80
C CYS A 270 22.24 -4.16 -16.99
N LEU A 271 21.39 -4.96 -17.64
CA LEU A 271 20.34 -5.72 -16.95
C LEU A 271 20.91 -6.79 -16.02
N CYS A 272 22.00 -7.44 -16.45
CA CYS A 272 22.72 -8.41 -15.62
C CYS A 272 23.42 -7.77 -14.41
N LYS A 273 23.95 -6.54 -14.56
CA LYS A 273 24.58 -5.75 -13.50
C LYS A 273 23.57 -5.21 -12.49
N GLU A 274 22.41 -4.72 -12.95
CA GLU A 274 21.47 -3.90 -12.16
C GLU A 274 20.28 -4.70 -11.57
N ILE A 275 20.09 -5.95 -11.99
CA ILE A 275 19.12 -6.90 -11.41
C ILE A 275 19.82 -8.24 -11.09
N ALA A 276 20.06 -9.04 -12.12
CA ALA A 276 20.76 -10.33 -12.13
C ALA A 276 20.71 -10.92 -13.56
N PRO A 277 21.65 -11.79 -13.97
CA PRO A 277 21.47 -12.64 -15.15
C PRO A 277 20.39 -13.70 -14.91
N PHE A 278 19.78 -14.22 -15.99
CA PHE A 278 18.89 -15.38 -15.88
C PHE A 278 19.69 -16.68 -16.07
N GLU A 279 19.58 -17.61 -15.12
CA GLU A 279 20.38 -18.85 -15.14
C GLU A 279 19.86 -19.87 -16.17
N GLN A 280 18.53 -19.96 -16.33
CA GLN A 280 17.84 -20.96 -17.15
C GLN A 280 16.75 -20.29 -18.02
N ASN A 281 16.09 -21.05 -18.90
CA ASN A 281 14.93 -20.58 -19.67
C ASN A 281 13.62 -21.09 -19.04
N VAL A 282 12.69 -20.20 -18.69
CA VAL A 282 11.37 -20.58 -18.15
C VAL A 282 10.42 -20.98 -19.28
N ASN A 283 10.41 -22.26 -19.62
CA ASN A 283 9.49 -22.82 -20.62
C ASN A 283 8.06 -22.97 -20.08
N ASN A 284 7.92 -23.49 -18.85
CA ASN A 284 6.64 -23.83 -18.25
C ASN A 284 6.28 -22.85 -17.12
N ILE A 285 5.39 -21.91 -17.42
CA ILE A 285 4.91 -20.89 -16.48
C ILE A 285 3.58 -21.36 -15.89
N LYS A 286 3.44 -21.25 -14.57
CA LYS A 286 2.14 -21.34 -13.88
C LYS A 286 1.73 -19.93 -13.45
N PRO A 287 0.79 -19.25 -14.13
CA PRO A 287 0.35 -17.90 -13.76
C PRO A 287 -0.11 -17.78 -12.31
N GLU A 288 -0.60 -18.87 -11.74
CA GLU A 288 -1.01 -19.03 -10.34
C GLU A 288 0.17 -18.76 -9.40
N TYR A 289 1.37 -19.25 -9.74
CA TYR A 289 2.58 -19.03 -8.96
C TYR A 289 2.96 -17.55 -8.90
N ILE A 290 2.80 -16.80 -9.99
CA ILE A 290 3.04 -15.34 -10.01
C ILE A 290 1.96 -14.60 -9.23
N LYS A 291 0.70 -15.03 -9.31
CA LYS A 291 -0.41 -14.46 -8.52
C LYS A 291 -0.21 -14.63 -7.01
N LEU A 292 0.51 -15.65 -6.53
CA LEU A 292 0.86 -15.79 -5.10
C LEU A 292 1.73 -14.64 -4.55
N PHE A 293 2.43 -13.90 -5.41
CA PHE A 293 3.25 -12.74 -5.01
C PHE A 293 2.55 -11.38 -5.23
N GLN A 294 1.28 -11.40 -5.64
CA GLN A 294 0.41 -10.22 -5.70
C GLN A 294 -0.34 -10.08 -4.37
N PHE A 295 0.31 -9.51 -3.36
CA PHE A 295 -0.27 -9.37 -2.03
C PHE A 295 -1.26 -8.19 -1.96
N ASP A 296 -2.56 -8.47 -2.15
CA ASP A 296 -3.64 -7.49 -2.00
C ASP A 296 -3.77 -7.00 -0.55
N LYS A 297 -3.10 -5.88 -0.22
CA LYS A 297 -3.33 -5.11 1.02
C LYS A 297 -4.77 -4.60 1.06
N LYS A 298 -5.68 -5.36 1.69
CA LYS A 298 -7.04 -4.94 2.00
C LYS A 298 -7.07 -4.11 3.27
N LEU A 299 -7.69 -2.93 3.19
CA LEU A 299 -8.01 -2.04 4.30
C LEU A 299 -9.05 -2.70 5.21
N LEU A 300 -9.02 -2.38 6.50
CA LEU A 300 -9.89 -3.02 7.50
C LEU A 300 -11.37 -2.77 7.14
N PRO A 301 -12.27 -3.77 7.22
CA PRO A 301 -13.71 -3.55 7.02
C PRO A 301 -14.30 -2.64 8.11
N PHE A 302 -15.36 -1.90 7.78
CA PHE A 302 -16.11 -1.03 8.71
C PHE A 302 -15.29 0.09 9.39
N THR A 303 -14.11 0.43 8.86
CA THR A 303 -13.37 1.65 9.23
C THR A 303 -13.55 2.72 8.17
N TRP A 304 -13.65 3.98 8.58
CA TRP A 304 -13.50 5.10 7.66
C TRP A 304 -12.12 5.03 7.00
N THR A 305 -12.03 5.37 5.71
CA THR A 305 -10.76 5.39 4.98
C THR A 305 -10.53 6.80 4.46
N VAL A 306 -9.39 7.40 4.82
CA VAL A 306 -8.91 8.62 4.17
C VAL A 306 -7.87 8.24 3.13
N ILE A 307 -8.06 8.74 1.91
CA ILE A 307 -7.07 8.74 0.83
C ILE A 307 -6.50 10.14 0.75
N ARG A 308 -5.28 10.35 1.28
CA ARG A 308 -4.57 11.64 1.13
C ARG A 308 -3.66 11.58 -0.08
N ILE A 309 -3.80 12.56 -0.97
CA ILE A 309 -2.86 12.86 -2.05
C ILE A 309 -2.06 14.12 -1.73
N ASP A 310 -0.82 14.20 -2.21
CA ASP A 310 0.26 15.07 -1.71
C ASP A 310 1.17 15.50 -2.89
N GLY A 311 1.48 16.79 -3.02
CA GLY A 311 2.18 17.38 -4.17
C GLY A 311 3.67 17.02 -4.23
N SER A 312 4.03 16.01 -5.02
CA SER A 312 5.41 15.55 -5.14
C SER A 312 6.31 16.63 -5.75
N HIS A 313 7.14 17.25 -4.89
CA HIS A 313 8.03 18.37 -5.21
C HIS A 313 7.33 19.67 -5.65
N PHE A 314 6.09 19.90 -5.18
CA PHE A 314 5.25 21.01 -5.66
C PHE A 314 5.81 22.42 -5.42
N HIS A 315 6.76 22.61 -4.49
CA HIS A 315 7.52 23.87 -4.38
C HIS A 315 8.13 24.27 -5.74
N ARG A 316 8.91 23.36 -6.35
CA ARG A 316 9.57 23.58 -7.64
C ARG A 316 8.57 23.72 -8.78
N PHE A 317 7.46 22.98 -8.73
CA PHE A 317 6.36 23.13 -9.68
C PHE A 317 5.80 24.57 -9.64
N SER A 318 5.42 25.04 -8.44
CA SER A 318 4.90 26.39 -8.23
C SER A 318 5.87 27.50 -8.65
N GLU A 319 7.18 27.28 -8.48
CA GLU A 319 8.25 28.20 -8.87
C GLU A 319 8.43 28.27 -10.39
N VAL A 320 8.51 27.13 -11.08
CA VAL A 320 8.66 27.03 -12.54
C VAL A 320 7.48 27.66 -13.30
N HIS A 321 6.28 27.58 -12.72
CA HIS A 321 5.05 28.18 -13.25
C HIS A 321 4.75 29.59 -12.70
N GLY A 322 5.61 30.13 -11.84
CA GLY A 322 5.47 31.47 -11.27
C GLY A 322 4.13 31.66 -10.56
N PHE A 323 3.74 30.71 -9.71
CA PHE A 323 2.53 30.81 -8.88
C PHE A 323 2.68 31.97 -7.89
N GLU A 324 1.57 32.67 -7.66
CA GLU A 324 1.53 33.76 -6.69
C GLU A 324 1.86 33.30 -5.25
N LYS A 325 2.38 34.23 -4.45
CA LYS A 325 2.82 33.99 -3.07
C LYS A 325 2.24 35.04 -2.13
N PRO A 326 1.71 34.67 -0.95
CA PRO A 326 1.79 33.34 -0.32
C PRO A 326 0.96 32.25 -1.01
N ASN A 327 -0.18 32.61 -1.60
CA ASN A 327 -1.12 31.68 -2.24
C ASN A 327 -1.39 32.11 -3.69
N ASP A 328 -1.76 31.15 -4.54
CA ASP A 328 -2.23 31.36 -5.91
C ASP A 328 -3.69 30.89 -6.00
N GLU A 329 -4.61 31.84 -6.16
CA GLU A 329 -6.05 31.56 -6.07
C GLU A 329 -6.54 30.64 -7.20
N GLN A 330 -5.94 30.77 -8.39
CA GLN A 330 -6.33 29.98 -9.57
C GLN A 330 -5.77 28.56 -9.50
N ALA A 331 -4.56 28.38 -8.97
CA ALA A 331 -4.02 27.05 -8.67
C ALA A 331 -4.86 26.31 -7.61
N LEU A 332 -5.37 27.01 -6.58
CA LEU A 332 -6.27 26.44 -5.57
C LEU A 332 -7.65 26.11 -6.17
N LYS A 333 -8.21 26.98 -7.01
CA LYS A 333 -9.46 26.70 -7.75
C LYS A 333 -9.32 25.50 -8.70
N LEU A 334 -8.17 25.31 -9.34
CA LEU A 334 -7.85 24.11 -10.12
C LEU A 334 -7.82 22.85 -9.25
N MET A 335 -7.16 22.88 -8.08
CA MET A 335 -7.16 21.76 -7.12
C MET A 335 -8.60 21.42 -6.67
N ASN A 336 -9.41 22.43 -6.34
CA ASN A 336 -10.82 22.25 -5.97
C ASN A 336 -11.64 21.62 -7.11
N SER A 337 -11.48 22.11 -8.35
CA SER A 337 -12.17 21.58 -9.53
C SER A 337 -11.74 20.13 -9.86
N CYS A 338 -10.54 19.72 -9.47
CA CYS A 338 -10.11 18.31 -9.56
C CYS A 338 -10.75 17.45 -8.46
N ALA A 339 -10.87 17.98 -7.23
CA ALA A 339 -11.51 17.28 -6.12
C ALA A 339 -13.03 17.10 -6.34
N VAL A 340 -13.71 18.09 -6.93
CA VAL A 340 -15.12 17.98 -7.35
C VAL A 340 -15.31 16.78 -8.26
N SER A 341 -14.54 16.68 -9.35
CA SER A 341 -14.70 15.58 -10.30
C SER A 341 -14.22 14.22 -9.77
N VAL A 342 -13.39 14.19 -8.72
CA VAL A 342 -13.14 12.96 -7.94
C VAL A 342 -14.38 12.53 -7.16
N LEU A 343 -15.15 13.44 -6.54
CA LEU A 343 -16.40 13.06 -5.88
C LEU A 343 -17.46 12.59 -6.89
N GLU A 344 -17.55 13.23 -8.06
CA GLU A 344 -18.48 12.89 -9.14
C GLU A 344 -18.26 11.47 -9.71
N GLU A 345 -17.00 11.08 -9.96
CA GLU A 345 -16.63 9.73 -10.41
C GLU A 345 -16.76 8.70 -9.27
N PHE A 346 -16.20 9.00 -8.09
CA PHE A 346 -16.07 8.05 -6.99
C PHE A 346 -17.12 8.25 -5.90
N ASN A 347 -18.39 7.95 -6.22
CA ASN A 347 -19.59 8.04 -5.37
C ASN A 347 -19.54 7.33 -3.97
N ASP A 348 -18.46 6.63 -3.64
CA ASP A 348 -18.19 6.07 -2.31
C ASP A 348 -17.41 7.04 -1.38
N ILE A 349 -16.89 8.14 -1.95
CA ILE A 349 -16.33 9.30 -1.25
C ILE A 349 -17.48 10.22 -0.84
N VAL A 350 -17.53 10.60 0.43
CA VAL A 350 -18.61 11.43 1.01
C VAL A 350 -18.18 12.86 1.31
N PHE A 351 -16.89 13.05 1.58
CA PHE A 351 -16.28 14.33 1.92
C PHE A 351 -14.86 14.39 1.37
N ALA A 352 -14.37 15.58 1.04
CA ALA A 352 -12.96 15.84 0.86
C ALA A 352 -12.54 17.19 1.45
N TYR A 353 -11.27 17.29 1.84
CA TYR A 353 -10.66 18.52 2.34
C TYR A 353 -9.32 18.77 1.67
N GLY A 354 -9.10 19.99 1.17
CA GLY A 354 -7.90 20.41 0.45
C GLY A 354 -7.21 21.62 1.07
N VAL A 355 -5.88 21.60 1.05
CA VAL A 355 -5.01 22.69 1.50
C VAL A 355 -3.69 22.67 0.72
N SER A 356 -3.26 23.83 0.24
CA SER A 356 -2.03 23.99 -0.56
C SER A 356 -2.01 23.04 -1.76
N ASP A 357 -1.18 22.00 -1.69
CA ASP A 357 -0.90 20.99 -2.70
C ASP A 357 -1.32 19.57 -2.28
N GLU A 358 -2.01 19.42 -1.13
CA GLU A 358 -2.61 18.16 -0.69
C GLU A 358 -4.16 18.18 -0.69
N TYR A 359 -4.75 17.00 -0.86
CA TYR A 359 -6.20 16.76 -0.75
C TYR A 359 -6.46 15.43 -0.03
N SER A 360 -7.40 15.41 0.90
CA SER A 360 -7.82 14.24 1.67
C SER A 360 -9.25 13.85 1.30
N PHE A 361 -9.46 12.65 0.75
CA PHE A 361 -10.78 12.12 0.37
C PHE A 361 -11.25 11.08 1.39
N VAL A 362 -12.46 11.25 1.93
CA VAL A 362 -13.04 10.39 2.98
C VAL A 362 -14.05 9.43 2.38
N LEU A 363 -13.78 8.12 2.51
CA LEU A 363 -14.69 7.04 2.15
C LEU A 363 -15.38 6.49 3.41
N LYS A 364 -16.68 6.23 3.28
CA LYS A 364 -17.55 5.67 4.33
C LYS A 364 -17.05 4.31 4.87
N GLY A 365 -17.34 4.03 6.14
CA GLY A 365 -16.92 2.80 6.83
C GLY A 365 -17.31 1.51 6.09
N SER A 366 -18.56 1.48 5.63
CA SER A 366 -19.19 0.44 4.81
C SER A 366 -18.65 0.29 3.38
N SER A 367 -17.83 1.22 2.87
CA SER A 367 -17.37 1.26 1.47
C SER A 367 -16.77 -0.07 1.01
N GLN A 368 -17.18 -0.52 -0.19
CA GLN A 368 -16.66 -1.72 -0.85
C GLN A 368 -15.84 -1.40 -2.11
N LEU A 369 -15.50 -0.11 -2.33
CA LEU A 369 -14.74 0.35 -3.49
C LEU A 369 -13.50 -0.52 -3.72
N TYR A 370 -13.41 -1.12 -4.90
CA TYR A 370 -12.36 -2.05 -5.32
C TYR A 370 -12.01 -3.17 -4.33
N GLN A 371 -13.01 -3.65 -3.58
CA GLN A 371 -12.91 -4.63 -2.49
C GLN A 371 -11.98 -4.18 -1.34
N ARG A 372 -11.99 -2.86 -1.04
CA ARG A 372 -11.16 -2.20 -0.03
C ARG A 372 -9.65 -2.39 -0.24
N ARG A 373 -9.19 -2.59 -1.47
CA ARG A 373 -7.76 -2.80 -1.79
C ARG A 373 -7.04 -1.46 -1.88
N ALA A 374 -6.09 -1.23 -0.97
CA ALA A 374 -5.41 0.05 -0.79
C ALA A 374 -4.78 0.58 -2.10
N SER A 375 -4.04 -0.26 -2.81
CA SER A 375 -3.36 0.11 -4.07
C SER A 375 -4.32 0.43 -5.21
N GLU A 376 -5.47 -0.25 -5.31
CA GLU A 376 -6.49 0.07 -6.32
C GLU A 376 -7.16 1.43 -6.05
N ILE A 377 -7.50 1.71 -4.79
CA ILE A 377 -8.19 2.95 -4.40
C ILE A 377 -7.24 4.14 -4.52
N VAL A 378 -6.03 4.03 -3.97
CA VAL A 378 -5.00 5.08 -4.02
C VAL A 378 -4.62 5.38 -5.46
N SER A 379 -4.38 4.37 -6.32
CA SER A 379 -4.05 4.63 -7.72
C SER A 379 -5.21 5.23 -8.50
N ALA A 380 -6.43 4.71 -8.37
CA ALA A 380 -7.57 5.23 -9.12
C ALA A 380 -7.84 6.71 -8.82
N ILE A 381 -7.90 7.09 -7.54
CA ILE A 381 -8.15 8.48 -7.13
C ILE A 381 -6.97 9.39 -7.52
N CYS A 382 -5.72 8.96 -7.24
CA CYS A 382 -4.54 9.77 -7.54
C CYS A 382 -4.33 9.99 -9.04
N LEU A 383 -4.50 8.97 -9.88
CA LEU A 383 -4.32 9.10 -11.33
C LEU A 383 -5.47 9.87 -11.98
N PHE A 384 -6.71 9.68 -11.53
CA PHE A 384 -7.85 10.47 -11.99
C PHE A 384 -7.64 11.96 -11.66
N PHE A 385 -7.34 12.30 -10.40
CA PHE A 385 -7.06 13.68 -9.99
C PHE A 385 -5.90 14.29 -10.80
N THR A 386 -4.82 13.54 -10.99
CA THR A 386 -3.66 13.99 -11.78
C THR A 386 -4.02 14.25 -13.25
N ALA A 387 -4.81 13.35 -13.86
CA ALA A 387 -5.28 13.53 -15.24
C ALA A 387 -6.17 14.76 -15.36
N THR A 388 -7.16 14.92 -14.47
CA THR A 388 -8.05 16.08 -14.41
C THR A 388 -7.27 17.38 -14.22
N TYR A 389 -6.22 17.39 -13.39
CA TYR A 389 -5.37 18.58 -13.18
C TYR A 389 -4.64 19.01 -14.46
N VAL A 390 -4.14 18.06 -15.26
CA VAL A 390 -3.52 18.37 -16.56
C VAL A 390 -4.56 18.80 -17.60
N MET A 391 -5.73 18.14 -17.65
CA MET A 391 -6.80 18.48 -18.58
C MET A 391 -7.39 19.87 -18.31
N LYS A 392 -7.69 20.19 -17.04
CA LYS A 392 -8.25 21.49 -16.62
C LYS A 392 -7.21 22.61 -16.49
N TRP A 393 -5.91 22.34 -16.67
CA TRP A 393 -4.84 23.35 -16.48
C TRP A 393 -5.10 24.66 -17.25
N LYS A 394 -5.53 24.57 -18.52
CA LYS A 394 -5.78 25.76 -19.36
C LYS A 394 -7.11 26.46 -19.10
N GLU A 395 -8.04 25.84 -18.37
CA GLU A 395 -9.29 26.45 -17.90
C GLU A 395 -8.99 27.48 -16.80
N PHE A 396 -8.17 27.10 -15.81
CA PHE A 396 -7.84 27.93 -14.65
C PHE A 396 -6.59 28.80 -14.84
N LEU A 397 -5.61 28.31 -15.60
CA LEU A 397 -4.30 28.96 -15.79
C LEU A 397 -3.98 29.21 -17.29
N PRO A 398 -4.87 29.88 -18.06
CA PRO A 398 -4.74 30.01 -19.51
C PRO A 398 -3.40 30.65 -19.94
N GLN A 399 -2.92 31.65 -19.20
CA GLN A 399 -1.67 32.35 -19.49
C GLN A 399 -0.40 31.61 -19.04
N LYS A 400 -0.51 30.53 -18.25
CA LYS A 400 0.64 29.70 -17.84
C LYS A 400 0.75 28.48 -18.75
N GLU A 401 1.92 28.23 -19.33
CA GLU A 401 2.20 26.96 -20.01
C GLU A 401 2.61 25.89 -18.99
N LEU A 402 2.16 24.63 -19.17
CA LEU A 402 2.54 23.52 -18.30
C LEU A 402 3.95 23.01 -18.62
N LYS A 403 4.96 23.81 -18.26
CA LYS A 403 6.40 23.55 -18.52
C LYS A 403 6.84 22.19 -17.97
N CYS A 404 6.80 22.01 -16.64
CA CYS A 404 7.00 20.73 -15.98
C CYS A 404 5.65 20.08 -15.61
N LEU A 405 5.63 18.76 -15.42
CA LEU A 405 4.42 18.00 -15.15
C LEU A 405 4.06 18.00 -13.65
N PRO A 406 2.77 18.00 -13.30
CA PRO A 406 2.34 17.78 -11.93
C PRO A 406 2.60 16.31 -11.58
N ASN A 407 2.79 16.04 -10.30
CA ASN A 407 3.12 14.71 -9.82
C ASN A 407 2.62 14.61 -8.39
N PHE A 408 1.90 13.53 -8.06
CA PHE A 408 1.25 13.39 -6.77
C PHE A 408 1.62 12.04 -6.15
N ASP A 409 1.94 12.03 -4.85
CA ASP A 409 1.89 10.80 -4.06
C ASP A 409 0.55 10.63 -3.35
N GLY A 410 0.22 9.39 -3.00
CA GLY A 410 -1.04 9.07 -2.35
C GLY A 410 -0.86 7.96 -1.32
N ARG A 411 -1.66 8.00 -0.25
CA ARG A 411 -1.69 6.98 0.81
C ARG A 411 -3.10 6.76 1.34
N ALA A 412 -3.35 5.56 1.87
CA ALA A 412 -4.60 5.21 2.54
C ALA A 412 -4.39 5.07 4.05
N VAL A 413 -5.27 5.67 4.84
CA VAL A 413 -5.26 5.60 6.32
C VAL A 413 -6.64 5.16 6.79
N CYS A 414 -6.70 4.25 7.77
CA CYS A 414 -7.96 3.74 8.33
C CYS A 414 -8.20 4.32 9.72
N TYR A 415 -9.36 4.92 9.92
CA TYR A 415 -9.79 5.47 11.21
C TYR A 415 -11.05 4.72 11.69
N PRO A 416 -11.08 4.23 12.94
CA PRO A 416 -12.10 3.28 13.37
C PRO A 416 -13.44 3.92 13.78
N THR A 417 -13.48 5.24 14.02
CA THR A 417 -14.69 5.96 14.46
C THR A 417 -14.82 7.33 13.78
N TYR A 418 -15.99 7.95 13.92
CA TYR A 418 -16.36 9.25 13.36
C TYR A 418 -15.56 10.40 14.00
N GLU A 419 -15.36 10.34 15.31
CA GLU A 419 -14.67 11.39 16.08
C GLU A 419 -13.21 11.51 15.65
N ILE A 420 -12.55 10.38 15.38
CA ILE A 420 -11.15 10.34 14.91
C ILE A 420 -11.05 10.86 13.45
N ILE A 421 -12.10 10.73 12.64
CA ILE A 421 -12.17 11.39 11.32
C ILE A 421 -12.32 12.91 11.47
N ARG A 422 -13.16 13.39 12.40
CA ARG A 422 -13.26 14.82 12.70
C ARG A 422 -11.95 15.38 13.23
N ASP A 423 -11.29 14.71 14.17
CA ASP A 423 -9.96 15.07 14.66
C ASP A 423 -8.92 15.12 13.52
N TYR A 424 -8.98 14.18 12.57
CA TYR A 424 -8.11 14.22 11.40
C TYR A 424 -8.37 15.42 10.48
N LEU A 425 -9.63 15.75 10.21
CA LEU A 425 -10.00 16.90 9.37
C LEU A 425 -9.70 18.22 10.07
N ALA A 426 -9.96 18.31 11.37
CA ALA A 426 -9.56 19.43 12.23
C ALA A 426 -8.03 19.60 12.26
N TRP A 427 -7.25 18.51 12.33
CA TRP A 427 -5.80 18.57 12.19
C TRP A 427 -5.36 19.17 10.84
N ARG A 428 -5.99 18.78 9.73
CA ARG A 428 -5.70 19.37 8.40
C ARG A 428 -6.03 20.86 8.35
N GLN A 429 -7.13 21.31 8.95
CA GLN A 429 -7.50 22.73 8.97
C GLN A 429 -6.66 23.57 9.96
N VAL A 430 -6.23 23.01 11.08
CA VAL A 430 -5.25 23.65 11.99
C VAL A 430 -3.90 23.82 11.30
N ASP A 431 -3.40 22.78 10.61
CA ASP A 431 -2.18 22.88 9.79
C ASP A 431 -2.35 23.91 8.66
N CYS A 432 -3.54 24.01 8.03
CA CYS A 432 -3.84 25.05 7.04
C CYS A 432 -3.66 26.46 7.62
N HIS A 433 -4.31 26.75 8.75
CA HIS A 433 -4.25 28.05 9.40
C HIS A 433 -2.81 28.44 9.79
N ILE A 434 -2.07 27.52 10.42
CA ILE A 434 -0.68 27.75 10.86
C ILE A 434 0.23 28.03 9.65
N ASN A 435 0.15 27.20 8.60
CA ASN A 435 0.99 27.35 7.42
C ASN A 435 0.64 28.62 6.63
N ASN A 436 -0.63 28.95 6.46
CA ASN A 436 -1.04 30.17 5.76
C ASN A 436 -0.60 31.44 6.52
N GLN A 437 -0.75 31.49 7.84
CA GLN A 437 -0.30 32.64 8.63
C GLN A 437 1.22 32.81 8.54
N TYR A 438 1.99 31.73 8.71
CA TYR A 438 3.45 31.76 8.56
C TYR A 438 3.87 32.17 7.13
N ASN A 439 3.30 31.56 6.10
CA ASN A 439 3.62 31.86 4.70
C ASN A 439 3.28 33.30 4.32
N THR A 440 2.16 33.84 4.81
CA THR A 440 1.80 35.25 4.58
C THR A 440 2.85 36.19 5.17
N CYS A 441 3.23 35.98 6.44
CA CYS A 441 4.29 36.78 7.07
C CYS A 441 5.63 36.65 6.31
N PHE A 442 6.00 35.42 5.95
CA PHE A 442 7.27 35.10 5.28
C PHE A 442 7.36 35.78 3.91
N TRP A 443 6.33 35.64 3.07
CA TRP A 443 6.34 36.21 1.73
C TRP A 443 6.16 37.73 1.72
N MET A 444 5.48 38.33 2.71
CA MET A 444 5.46 39.79 2.85
C MET A 444 6.83 40.35 3.28
N LEU A 445 7.55 39.67 4.19
CA LEU A 445 8.93 40.04 4.53
C LEU A 445 9.88 39.89 3.33
N VAL A 446 9.73 38.83 2.51
CA VAL A 446 10.51 38.68 1.27
C VAL A 446 10.17 39.76 0.25
N LYS A 447 8.89 40.10 0.06
CA LYS A 447 8.44 41.22 -0.78
C LYS A 447 8.95 42.59 -0.27
N SER A 448 9.22 42.73 1.03
CA SER A 448 9.85 43.92 1.62
C SER A 448 11.38 44.00 1.37
N GLY A 449 11.91 43.22 0.44
CA GLY A 449 13.34 43.20 0.09
C GLY A 449 14.22 42.35 1.00
N LYS A 450 13.65 41.57 1.93
CA LYS A 450 14.46 40.67 2.78
C LYS A 450 14.78 39.36 2.07
N THR A 451 15.95 38.81 2.38
CA THR A 451 16.27 37.44 1.97
C THR A 451 15.36 36.43 2.68
N THR A 452 15.17 35.25 2.07
CA THR A 452 14.43 34.13 2.68
C THR A 452 15.01 33.71 4.03
N ARG A 453 16.33 33.82 4.22
CA ARG A 453 17.02 33.54 5.49
C ARG A 453 16.66 34.56 6.57
N GLU A 454 16.62 35.85 6.26
CA GLU A 454 16.20 36.89 7.21
C GLU A 454 14.72 36.76 7.57
N ALA A 455 13.85 36.50 6.58
CA ALA A 455 12.42 36.28 6.81
C ALA A 455 12.19 35.07 7.73
N GLN A 456 12.86 33.94 7.47
CA GLN A 456 12.82 32.77 8.34
C GLN A 456 13.38 33.07 9.74
N SER A 457 14.49 33.83 9.83
CA SER A 457 15.10 34.21 11.12
C SER A 457 14.17 35.10 11.96
N LYS A 458 13.53 36.11 11.35
CA LYS A 458 12.57 36.99 12.04
C LYS A 458 11.31 36.26 12.51
N LEU A 459 10.89 35.21 11.81
CA LEU A 459 9.70 34.43 12.19
C LEU A 459 10.02 33.23 13.11
N LYS A 460 11.29 32.90 13.33
CA LYS A 460 11.71 31.76 14.14
C LYS A 460 11.28 31.93 15.60
N GLY A 461 10.42 31.03 16.07
CA GLY A 461 9.89 31.03 17.43
C GLY A 461 8.69 31.95 17.67
N THR A 462 8.26 32.71 16.66
CA THR A 462 7.13 33.66 16.81
C THR A 462 5.80 32.96 17.05
N GLN A 463 4.94 33.56 17.87
CA GLN A 463 3.58 33.12 18.16
C GLN A 463 2.56 33.68 17.16
N THR A 464 1.28 33.30 17.31
CA THR A 464 0.18 33.73 16.41
C THR A 464 -0.11 35.23 16.53
N GLN A 465 -0.04 35.80 17.74
CA GLN A 465 -0.28 37.24 17.95
C GLN A 465 0.84 38.10 17.34
N GLU A 466 2.10 37.73 17.57
CA GLU A 466 3.27 38.42 17.00
C GLU A 466 3.28 38.40 15.47
N LYS A 467 2.80 37.31 14.85
CA LYS A 467 2.61 37.25 13.39
C LYS A 467 1.52 38.21 12.90
N ASN A 468 0.41 38.35 13.62
CA ASN A 468 -0.63 39.34 13.28
C ASN A 468 -0.12 40.78 13.46
N GLN A 469 0.66 41.06 14.51
CA GLN A 469 1.33 42.36 14.68
C GLN A 469 2.29 42.66 13.52
N ILE A 470 3.14 41.70 13.14
CA ILE A 470 4.03 41.81 11.98
C ILE A 470 3.28 42.11 10.68
N LEU A 471 2.10 41.51 10.46
CA LEU A 471 1.25 41.77 9.29
C LEU A 471 0.57 43.15 9.34
N SER A 472 0.04 43.53 10.50
CA SER A 472 -0.66 44.81 10.67
C SER A 472 0.29 46.01 10.64
N GLU A 473 1.34 46.00 11.47
CA GLU A 473 2.23 47.14 11.69
C GLU A 473 3.18 47.42 10.51
N LEU A 474 3.65 46.37 9.82
CA LEU A 474 4.66 46.52 8.75
C LEU A 474 4.06 46.49 7.34
N PHE A 475 2.83 45.98 7.18
CA PHE A 475 2.21 45.75 5.87
C PHE A 475 0.76 46.22 5.76
N GLY A 476 0.12 46.67 6.85
CA GLY A 476 -1.29 47.06 6.85
C GLY A 476 -2.26 45.90 6.61
N ILE A 477 -1.82 44.65 6.80
CA ILE A 477 -2.61 43.44 6.52
C ILE A 477 -3.25 42.95 7.82
N ASP A 478 -4.57 43.03 7.91
CA ASP A 478 -5.32 42.19 8.84
C ASP A 478 -5.43 40.77 8.27
N TYR A 479 -4.87 39.80 8.98
CA TYR A 479 -4.99 38.38 8.63
C TYR A 479 -6.45 37.92 8.60
N SER A 480 -7.32 38.45 9.46
CA SER A 480 -8.74 38.07 9.56
C SER A 480 -9.53 38.41 8.28
N MET A 481 -9.08 39.42 7.53
CA MET A 481 -9.71 39.92 6.31
C MET A 481 -9.20 39.20 5.04
N LEU A 482 -8.25 38.27 5.16
CA LEU A 482 -7.81 37.47 4.01
C LEU A 482 -8.92 36.51 3.52
N PRO A 483 -8.95 36.17 2.21
CA PRO A 483 -9.91 35.22 1.64
C PRO A 483 -10.00 33.91 2.44
N ILE A 484 -11.24 33.48 2.70
CA ILE A 484 -11.52 32.37 3.63
C ILE A 484 -10.84 31.07 3.15
N MET A 485 -10.83 30.81 1.84
CA MET A 485 -10.13 29.67 1.22
C MET A 485 -8.65 29.57 1.61
N PHE A 486 -7.95 30.70 1.83
CA PHE A 486 -6.55 30.68 2.24
C PHE A 486 -6.37 30.35 3.73
N ARG A 487 -7.34 30.72 4.58
CA ARG A 487 -7.29 30.56 6.04
C ARG A 487 -7.82 29.21 6.52
N ASN A 488 -8.82 28.69 5.81
CA ASN A 488 -9.59 27.51 6.18
C ASN A 488 -9.40 26.34 5.21
N GLY A 489 -8.79 26.54 4.03
CA GLY A 489 -8.74 25.56 2.96
C GLY A 489 -10.08 25.41 2.23
N SER A 490 -10.30 24.25 1.63
CA SER A 490 -11.54 23.93 0.88
C SER A 490 -12.13 22.61 1.37
N CYS A 491 -13.39 22.61 1.79
CA CYS A 491 -14.18 21.38 1.91
C CYS A 491 -14.99 21.14 0.62
N VAL A 492 -15.16 19.88 0.24
CA VAL A 492 -15.85 19.46 -0.98
C VAL A 492 -16.73 18.26 -0.66
N PHE A 493 -18.04 18.38 -0.84
CA PHE A 493 -19.00 17.37 -0.35
C PHE A 493 -20.32 17.34 -1.13
N TRP A 494 -21.11 16.30 -0.90
CA TRP A 494 -22.43 16.14 -1.51
C TRP A 494 -23.53 16.84 -0.71
N ASP A 495 -24.16 17.85 -1.30
CA ASP A 495 -25.31 18.57 -0.74
C ASP A 495 -26.63 18.25 -1.48
N LYS A 496 -27.77 18.65 -0.91
CA LYS A 496 -29.13 18.46 -1.42
C LYS A 496 -29.71 19.76 -1.97
N GLU A 497 -29.57 19.99 -3.27
CA GLU A 497 -30.21 21.12 -3.93
C GLU A 497 -31.70 20.82 -4.22
N MET A 498 -32.61 21.66 -3.71
CA MET A 498 -34.04 21.57 -4.00
C MET A 498 -34.36 22.31 -5.30
N THR A 499 -34.71 21.57 -6.36
CA THR A 499 -35.28 22.16 -7.57
C THR A 499 -36.80 22.16 -7.51
N VAL A 500 -37.41 23.34 -7.57
CA VAL A 500 -38.85 23.55 -7.73
C VAL A 500 -39.14 23.60 -9.23
N THR A 501 -40.08 22.76 -9.69
CA THR A 501 -40.58 22.82 -11.08
C THR A 501 -41.68 23.88 -11.19
N ASP A 502 -41.85 24.50 -12.36
CA ASP A 502 -42.77 25.66 -12.55
C ASP A 502 -44.24 25.37 -12.20
N ASN A 503 -44.62 24.08 -12.19
CA ASN A 503 -45.95 23.61 -11.79
C ASN A 503 -46.09 23.35 -10.27
N GLY A 504 -45.11 23.75 -9.44
CA GLY A 504 -45.22 23.89 -7.98
C GLY A 504 -45.37 22.64 -7.11
N VAL A 505 -45.54 21.44 -7.69
CA VAL A 505 -46.00 20.24 -6.96
C VAL A 505 -44.91 19.16 -6.73
N VAL A 506 -43.76 19.23 -7.41
CA VAL A 506 -42.66 18.25 -7.21
C VAL A 506 -41.33 18.97 -6.99
N ALA A 507 -40.87 18.97 -5.73
CA ALA A 507 -39.52 19.33 -5.36
C ALA A 507 -38.58 18.15 -5.63
N LYS A 508 -37.74 18.24 -6.67
CA LYS A 508 -36.76 17.20 -7.00
C LYS A 508 -35.45 17.53 -6.30
N PHE A 509 -35.14 16.76 -5.25
CA PHE A 509 -33.82 16.80 -4.60
C PHE A 509 -32.77 16.23 -5.56
N LEU A 510 -31.86 17.09 -6.02
CA LEU A 510 -30.66 16.70 -6.75
C LEU A 510 -29.47 16.71 -5.80
N LYS A 511 -28.69 15.62 -5.81
CA LYS A 511 -27.38 15.62 -5.19
C LYS A 511 -26.40 16.38 -6.07
N LYS A 512 -25.67 17.32 -5.48
CA LYS A 512 -24.68 18.17 -6.15
C LYS A 512 -23.41 18.22 -5.32
N VAL A 513 -22.27 18.24 -5.97
CA VAL A 513 -20.99 18.47 -5.27
C VAL A 513 -20.82 19.97 -5.07
N VAL A 514 -20.68 20.39 -3.81
CA VAL A 514 -20.46 21.77 -3.40
C VAL A 514 -19.01 21.92 -2.94
N VAL A 515 -18.42 23.10 -3.21
CA VAL A 515 -17.14 23.54 -2.64
C VAL A 515 -17.42 24.67 -1.67
N ASP A 516 -16.90 24.57 -0.46
CA ASP A 516 -17.06 25.54 0.62
C ASP A 516 -15.73 25.75 1.38
N HIS A 517 -15.69 26.77 2.23
CA HIS A 517 -14.51 27.22 2.99
C HIS A 517 -14.80 27.39 4.49
N SER A 518 -15.87 26.77 5.02
CA SER A 518 -16.25 26.88 6.44
C SER A 518 -15.19 26.36 7.42
N ASN A 519 -15.35 26.75 8.70
CA ASN A 519 -14.66 26.12 9.80
C ASN A 519 -15.26 24.72 10.03
N ILE A 520 -14.47 23.66 9.85
CA ILE A 520 -14.87 22.26 10.01
C ILE A 520 -14.36 21.64 11.32
N ILE A 521 -13.75 22.45 12.20
CA ILE A 521 -13.29 22.04 13.53
C ILE A 521 -14.50 21.99 14.49
N GLU A 522 -15.27 23.07 14.55
CA GLU A 522 -16.43 23.22 15.44
C GLU A 522 -17.63 22.36 15.01
N ASP A 523 -18.60 22.19 15.90
CA ASP A 523 -19.78 21.35 15.67
C ASP A 523 -20.77 21.93 14.65
N ASP A 524 -20.95 23.26 14.60
CA ASP A 524 -21.89 23.99 13.73
C ASP A 524 -21.93 23.48 12.27
N PHE A 525 -20.76 23.24 11.67
CA PHE A 525 -20.66 22.75 10.28
C PHE A 525 -21.19 21.32 10.12
N TRP A 526 -20.94 20.46 11.11
CA TRP A 526 -21.38 19.05 11.08
C TRP A 526 -22.87 18.93 11.44
N GLU A 527 -23.38 19.81 12.30
CA GLU A 527 -24.81 19.94 12.60
C GLU A 527 -25.61 20.52 11.42
N ALA A 528 -25.02 21.44 10.64
CA ALA A 528 -25.62 21.93 9.39
C ALA A 528 -25.65 20.86 8.27
N HIS A 529 -24.68 19.93 8.27
CA HIS A 529 -24.50 18.94 7.21
C HIS A 529 -24.38 17.48 7.71
N PRO A 530 -25.35 16.94 8.48
CA PRO A 530 -25.24 15.63 9.14
C PRO A 530 -25.04 14.48 8.13
N LEU A 531 -25.65 14.61 6.95
CA LEU A 531 -25.66 13.62 5.87
C LEU A 531 -24.29 13.38 5.20
N ILE A 532 -23.25 14.16 5.54
CA ILE A 532 -21.90 13.95 5.04
C ILE A 532 -21.27 12.69 5.67
N LEU A 533 -21.39 12.52 6.98
CA LEU A 533 -20.71 11.45 7.74
C LEU A 533 -21.67 10.51 8.49
N GLU A 534 -22.98 10.72 8.42
CA GLU A 534 -23.96 9.68 8.79
C GLU A 534 -23.84 8.46 7.86
N GLU A 535 -23.44 7.31 8.39
CA GLU A 535 -23.79 6.03 7.77
C GLU A 535 -25.30 5.83 7.92
N THR A 536 -26.05 6.04 6.83
CA THR A 536 -27.50 6.00 6.88
C THR A 536 -28.01 4.65 7.40
N SER A 537 -28.74 4.69 8.51
CA SER A 537 -29.44 3.56 9.12
C SER A 537 -30.65 3.06 8.31
N GLY A 538 -30.62 3.31 6.99
CA GLY A 538 -31.66 3.03 5.99
C GLY A 538 -31.48 1.70 5.26
N SER A 539 -30.89 0.69 5.89
CA SER A 539 -30.91 -0.69 5.40
C SER A 539 -30.77 -1.70 6.53
N SER A 540 -31.91 -2.13 7.08
CA SER A 540 -31.99 -3.38 7.84
C SER A 540 -31.79 -4.55 6.88
N ILE A 541 -30.52 -4.89 6.61
CA ILE A 541 -30.16 -5.97 5.69
C ILE A 541 -30.70 -7.30 6.24
N ARG A 542 -31.82 -7.77 5.70
CA ARG A 542 -32.24 -9.16 5.80
C ARG A 542 -31.27 -10.02 5.00
N ILE A 543 -30.21 -10.50 5.66
CA ILE A 543 -29.23 -11.41 5.06
C ILE A 543 -29.96 -12.72 4.68
N ILE A 544 -30.25 -12.89 3.39
CA ILE A 544 -30.75 -14.16 2.85
C ILE A 544 -29.55 -15.11 2.73
N PHE A 545 -29.27 -15.84 3.81
CA PHE A 545 -28.21 -16.85 3.84
C PHE A 545 -28.49 -17.95 2.81
N HIS A 546 -27.72 -17.96 1.72
CA HIS A 546 -27.65 -19.13 0.84
C HIS A 546 -26.91 -20.26 1.56
N ASN A 547 -27.59 -21.39 1.74
CA ASN A 547 -27.15 -22.53 2.54
C ASN A 547 -25.71 -22.99 2.23
N LYS A 548 -24.81 -22.79 3.20
CA LYS A 548 -23.54 -23.54 3.33
C LYS A 548 -23.34 -23.94 4.79
N LYS A 549 -22.81 -25.15 5.00
CA LYS A 549 -22.86 -25.88 6.28
C LYS A 549 -22.35 -25.05 7.46
N LYS A 550 -23.11 -25.05 8.56
CA LYS A 550 -22.62 -24.71 9.90
C LYS A 550 -21.41 -25.60 10.24
N PHE A 551 -20.41 -25.00 10.88
CA PHE A 551 -19.70 -25.65 11.97
C PHE A 551 -20.19 -24.98 13.25
N GLU A 552 -20.46 -25.76 14.28
CA GLU A 552 -20.82 -25.25 15.61
C GLU A 552 -19.58 -25.26 16.50
N ALA A 553 -19.58 -24.40 17.52
CA ALA A 553 -18.48 -24.24 18.46
C ALA A 553 -19.09 -24.32 19.86
N ASP A 554 -18.97 -25.49 20.49
CA ASP A 554 -19.88 -25.95 21.54
C ASP A 554 -19.63 -25.35 22.93
N THR A 555 -18.98 -24.18 23.01
CA THR A 555 -18.67 -23.47 24.26
C THR A 555 -19.10 -22.00 24.19
N HIS A 556 -20.18 -21.67 24.90
CA HIS A 556 -20.67 -20.32 25.12
C HIS A 556 -20.83 -20.05 26.62
N GLN A 557 -20.32 -18.89 27.09
CA GLN A 557 -20.57 -18.36 28.43
C GLN A 557 -21.46 -17.13 28.34
N ASN A 558 -22.40 -16.98 29.28
CA ASN A 558 -23.41 -15.91 29.27
C ASN A 558 -22.95 -14.60 29.93
N GLU A 559 -21.86 -14.64 30.70
CA GLU A 559 -21.27 -13.50 31.42
C GLU A 559 -20.00 -13.00 30.72
N GLN A 560 -19.58 -11.77 31.03
CA GLN A 560 -18.33 -11.17 30.55
C GLN A 560 -17.66 -10.33 31.66
N PRO A 561 -16.33 -10.43 31.86
CA PRO A 561 -15.40 -11.30 31.14
C PRO A 561 -15.67 -12.80 31.30
N GLY A 562 -15.15 -13.59 30.36
CA GLY A 562 -15.28 -15.04 30.36
C GLY A 562 -14.23 -15.67 31.28
N LYS A 563 -14.59 -16.79 31.92
CA LYS A 563 -13.78 -17.51 32.91
C LYS A 563 -13.23 -18.77 32.26
N GLU A 564 -11.94 -18.82 31.93
CA GLU A 564 -11.32 -19.97 31.27
C GLU A 564 -11.27 -21.20 32.18
N TYR A 565 -11.09 -21.01 33.49
CA TYR A 565 -11.20 -22.08 34.50
C TYR A 565 -12.59 -22.77 34.56
N LEU A 566 -13.62 -22.19 33.92
CA LEU A 566 -14.95 -22.80 33.75
C LEU A 566 -15.16 -23.47 32.38
N MET A 567 -14.15 -23.55 31.52
CA MET A 567 -14.24 -24.20 30.21
C MET A 567 -13.91 -25.70 30.27
N ASN A 568 -14.80 -26.52 29.71
CA ASN A 568 -14.63 -27.96 29.55
C ASN A 568 -14.99 -28.37 28.10
N PRO A 569 -14.07 -28.94 27.31
CA PRO A 569 -12.66 -29.15 27.64
C PRO A 569 -11.90 -27.83 27.81
N SER A 570 -10.89 -27.83 28.68
CA SER A 570 -10.00 -26.68 28.87
C SER A 570 -9.12 -26.44 27.64
N LEU A 571 -8.71 -25.20 27.40
CA LEU A 571 -7.96 -24.85 26.18
C LEU A 571 -6.56 -25.46 26.15
N LEU A 572 -6.17 -26.03 25.01
CA LEU A 572 -4.84 -26.61 24.80
C LEU A 572 -3.83 -25.52 24.38
N PHE A 573 -3.24 -24.84 25.36
CA PHE A 573 -2.22 -23.78 25.14
C PHE A 573 -0.77 -24.27 25.22
N THR A 574 -0.49 -25.48 25.70
CA THR A 574 0.89 -25.99 25.84
C THR A 574 1.35 -26.82 24.63
N ASN A 575 2.67 -26.83 24.37
CA ASN A 575 3.30 -27.75 23.43
C ASN A 575 4.65 -28.24 24.00
N PRO A 576 4.75 -29.52 24.44
CA PRO A 576 5.96 -30.05 25.05
C PRO A 576 7.13 -30.26 24.08
N HIS A 577 6.94 -30.02 22.78
CA HIS A 577 7.97 -30.11 21.75
C HIS A 577 8.34 -28.74 21.14
N TYR A 578 7.95 -27.64 21.78
CA TYR A 578 8.34 -26.29 21.35
C TYR A 578 9.86 -26.09 21.42
N LYS A 579 10.48 -25.74 20.29
CA LYS A 579 11.93 -25.54 20.17
C LYS A 579 12.27 -24.05 20.09
N ARG A 580 12.83 -23.51 21.17
CA ARG A 580 13.19 -22.09 21.34
C ARG A 580 14.24 -21.58 20.34
N SER A 581 14.23 -20.25 20.13
CA SER A 581 15.17 -19.48 19.31
C SER A 581 15.72 -18.21 19.97
N ASP A 582 15.44 -17.99 21.26
CA ASP A 582 15.93 -16.91 22.13
C ASP A 582 15.73 -15.48 21.61
N LYS A 583 14.69 -15.25 20.79
CA LYS A 583 14.52 -13.98 20.04
C LYS A 583 14.06 -12.80 20.88
N LEU A 584 13.58 -13.02 22.10
CA LEU A 584 13.06 -11.99 22.99
C LEU A 584 13.95 -11.76 24.22
N LYS A 585 15.18 -12.31 24.21
CA LYS A 585 16.13 -12.23 25.33
C LYS A 585 16.36 -10.78 25.77
N GLY A 586 15.99 -10.48 27.03
CA GLY A 586 16.15 -9.14 27.62
C GLY A 586 15.11 -8.12 27.16
N LYS A 587 14.00 -8.54 26.56
CA LYS A 587 12.87 -7.70 26.18
C LYS A 587 11.76 -7.78 27.22
N VAL A 588 11.16 -6.64 27.55
CA VAL A 588 9.96 -6.57 28.40
C VAL A 588 8.72 -6.49 27.51
N ALA A 589 7.77 -7.39 27.70
CA ALA A 589 6.50 -7.38 26.97
C ALA A 589 5.31 -7.22 27.93
N LEU A 590 4.44 -6.24 27.62
CA LEU A 590 3.19 -5.98 28.34
C LEU A 590 2.01 -6.57 27.54
N VAL A 591 1.23 -7.45 28.17
CA VAL A 591 0.13 -8.18 27.52
C VAL A 591 -1.20 -7.81 28.18
N ALA A 592 -2.06 -7.08 27.46
CA ALA A 592 -3.41 -6.82 27.94
C ALA A 592 -4.29 -8.08 27.82
N GLY A 593 -4.90 -8.51 28.93
CA GLY A 593 -5.69 -9.74 29.05
C GLY A 593 -4.83 -10.97 28.84
N GLY A 594 -3.83 -11.17 29.71
CA GLY A 594 -2.84 -12.27 29.65
C GLY A 594 -3.15 -13.46 30.55
N ASP A 595 -4.18 -13.32 31.39
CA ASP A 595 -4.85 -14.33 32.18
C ASP A 595 -5.41 -15.49 31.33
N SER A 596 -5.90 -15.23 30.11
CA SER A 596 -6.69 -16.19 29.33
C SER A 596 -6.37 -16.20 27.81
N GLY A 597 -6.78 -17.29 27.15
CA GLY A 597 -6.80 -17.48 25.70
C GLY A 597 -5.47 -17.21 24.99
N ILE A 598 -5.52 -16.34 23.97
CA ILE A 598 -4.33 -15.94 23.21
C ILE A 598 -3.34 -15.18 24.10
N GLY A 599 -3.82 -14.45 25.11
CA GLY A 599 -2.98 -13.77 26.09
C GLY A 599 -2.19 -14.77 26.94
N ARG A 600 -2.87 -15.76 27.53
CA ARG A 600 -2.25 -16.89 28.26
C ARG A 600 -1.21 -17.62 27.41
N TRP A 601 -1.52 -17.90 26.14
CA TRP A 601 -0.57 -18.52 25.20
C TRP A 601 0.68 -17.67 24.95
N VAL A 602 0.52 -16.36 24.75
CA VAL A 602 1.63 -15.41 24.57
C VAL A 602 2.50 -15.36 25.83
N CYS A 603 1.88 -15.25 27.01
CA CYS A 603 2.57 -15.20 28.29
C CYS A 603 3.31 -16.51 28.61
N TYR A 604 2.82 -17.66 28.14
CA TYR A 604 3.52 -18.95 28.25
C TYR A 604 4.74 -19.08 27.33
N HIS A 605 4.65 -18.58 26.09
CA HIS A 605 5.71 -18.76 25.09
C HIS A 605 6.80 -17.68 25.12
N PHE A 606 6.48 -16.43 25.45
CA PHE A 606 7.45 -15.33 25.38
C PHE A 606 8.61 -15.45 26.41
N PRO A 607 8.40 -15.89 27.67
CA PRO A 607 9.49 -16.19 28.60
C PRO A 607 10.45 -17.27 28.10
N LYS A 608 9.96 -18.22 27.29
CA LYS A 608 10.77 -19.30 26.70
C LYS A 608 11.68 -18.82 25.56
N GLU A 609 11.36 -17.68 24.95
CA GLU A 609 12.23 -16.91 24.06
C GLU A 609 13.09 -15.86 24.81
N GLY A 610 13.01 -15.79 26.14
CA GLY A 610 13.83 -14.94 27.00
C GLY A 610 13.23 -13.58 27.40
N ALA A 611 11.93 -13.38 27.23
CA ALA A 611 11.24 -12.15 27.64
C ALA A 611 10.95 -12.09 29.15
N THR A 612 10.90 -10.88 29.69
CA THR A 612 10.17 -10.55 30.93
C THR A 612 8.73 -10.18 30.56
N ILE A 613 7.74 -10.60 31.36
CA ILE A 613 6.32 -10.39 31.09
C ILE A 613 5.65 -9.59 32.21
N ALA A 614 4.90 -8.57 31.80
CA ALA A 614 3.79 -8.01 32.56
C ALA A 614 2.48 -8.38 31.85
N PHE A 615 1.42 -8.69 32.56
CA PHE A 615 0.09 -8.81 31.96
C PHE A 615 -1.02 -8.19 32.82
N THR A 616 -2.15 -7.88 32.21
CA THR A 616 -3.32 -7.32 32.92
C THR A 616 -4.46 -8.33 33.00
N TYR A 617 -5.29 -8.22 34.04
CA TYR A 617 -6.54 -8.97 34.22
C TYR A 617 -7.57 -8.16 35.03
N VAL A 618 -8.85 -8.53 34.94
CA VAL A 618 -9.98 -7.90 35.63
C VAL A 618 -10.16 -8.51 37.02
N ASN A 619 -9.67 -7.76 38.01
CA ASN A 619 -9.78 -8.05 39.44
C ASN A 619 -11.23 -8.38 39.88
N GLY A 620 -11.40 -9.41 40.70
CA GLY A 620 -12.68 -9.91 41.20
C GLY A 620 -13.42 -10.85 40.25
N VAL A 621 -12.93 -11.07 39.01
CA VAL A 621 -13.61 -11.91 38.01
C VAL A 621 -12.66 -12.87 37.30
N GLU A 622 -11.46 -12.41 36.93
CA GLU A 622 -10.43 -13.19 36.24
C GLU A 622 -9.32 -13.67 37.21
N ASP A 623 -9.46 -13.46 38.53
CA ASP A 623 -8.41 -13.72 39.55
C ASP A 623 -7.85 -15.14 39.53
N ILE A 624 -8.72 -16.14 39.33
CA ILE A 624 -8.33 -17.55 39.23
C ILE A 624 -7.55 -17.79 37.94
N ASP A 625 -8.02 -17.23 36.82
CA ASP A 625 -7.34 -17.36 35.53
C ASP A 625 -5.99 -16.64 35.49
N ALA A 626 -5.87 -15.50 36.18
CA ALA A 626 -4.62 -14.77 36.35
C ALA A 626 -3.63 -15.52 37.24
N LYS A 627 -4.12 -16.18 38.31
CA LYS A 627 -3.27 -17.03 39.16
C LYS A 627 -2.80 -18.28 38.40
N ASP A 628 -3.70 -19.01 37.75
CA ASP A 628 -3.35 -20.19 36.96
C ASP A 628 -2.34 -19.83 35.86
N ALA A 629 -2.52 -18.68 35.20
CA ALA A 629 -1.54 -18.15 34.25
C ALA A 629 -0.18 -17.88 34.92
N LEU A 630 -0.12 -17.18 36.06
CA LEU A 630 1.13 -16.93 36.80
C LEU A 630 1.85 -18.23 37.18
N ASP A 631 1.15 -19.21 37.76
CA ASP A 631 1.73 -20.47 38.21
C ASP A 631 2.31 -21.25 37.02
N ILE A 632 1.56 -21.38 35.92
CA ILE A 632 2.00 -22.04 34.67
C ILE A 632 3.17 -21.30 34.00
N ILE A 633 3.20 -19.97 34.07
CA ILE A 633 4.32 -19.16 33.57
C ILE A 633 5.57 -19.40 34.43
N ASN A 634 5.42 -19.44 35.75
CA ASN A 634 6.53 -19.62 36.68
C ASN A 634 7.12 -21.04 36.62
N GLU A 635 6.29 -22.09 36.59
CA GLU A 635 6.72 -23.48 36.38
C GLU A 635 7.48 -23.68 35.06
N SER A 636 7.16 -22.88 34.04
CA SER A 636 7.70 -23.08 32.69
C SER A 636 8.84 -22.11 32.30
N LYS A 637 9.31 -21.28 33.23
CA LYS A 637 10.53 -20.47 33.09
C LYS A 637 11.78 -21.37 33.15
N MET A 638 12.68 -21.20 32.18
CA MET A 638 14.01 -21.84 32.14
C MET A 638 15.16 -20.82 32.09
N TYR A 639 14.89 -19.57 32.46
CA TYR A 639 15.83 -18.46 32.40
C TYR A 639 15.73 -17.60 33.67
N SER A 640 16.82 -16.92 34.02
CA SER A 640 16.86 -15.86 35.04
C SER A 640 16.26 -14.54 34.50
N SER A 641 15.09 -14.62 33.86
CA SER A 641 14.27 -13.43 33.60
C SER A 641 13.66 -12.93 34.91
N ALA A 642 13.29 -11.65 34.95
CA ALA A 642 12.64 -11.09 36.13
C ALA A 642 11.26 -11.74 36.38
N GLU A 643 10.74 -11.55 37.58
CA GLU A 643 9.42 -12.05 37.97
C GLU A 643 8.31 -11.57 37.02
N THR A 644 7.27 -12.38 36.84
CA THR A 644 6.14 -12.01 36.00
C THR A 644 5.10 -11.34 36.87
N ILE A 645 4.69 -10.14 36.49
CA ILE A 645 3.64 -9.40 37.21
C ILE A 645 2.30 -9.56 36.50
N ALA A 646 1.26 -9.80 37.29
CA ALA A 646 -0.14 -9.72 36.89
C ALA A 646 -0.74 -8.47 37.54
N ILE A 647 -1.19 -7.52 36.72
CA ILE A 647 -1.66 -6.21 37.16
C ILE A 647 -3.21 -6.21 37.19
N PRO A 648 -3.84 -6.15 38.38
CA PRO A 648 -5.31 -6.13 38.53
C PRO A 648 -5.88 -4.77 38.07
N THR A 649 -6.51 -4.73 36.89
CA THR A 649 -6.85 -3.46 36.23
C THR A 649 -7.91 -3.61 35.14
N ASP A 650 -8.85 -2.68 35.09
CA ASP A 650 -9.88 -2.63 34.04
C ASP A 650 -9.52 -1.64 32.94
N LEU A 651 -9.02 -2.17 31.82
CA LEU A 651 -8.61 -1.39 30.64
C LEU A 651 -9.79 -0.78 29.83
N ARG A 652 -11.03 -0.83 30.33
CA ARG A 652 -12.12 0.05 29.87
C ARG A 652 -11.81 1.54 30.07
N TYR A 653 -10.98 1.87 31.07
CA TYR A 653 -10.83 3.25 31.55
C TYR A 653 -9.43 3.80 31.27
N ASP A 654 -9.35 5.01 30.73
CA ASP A 654 -8.09 5.65 30.33
C ASP A 654 -7.12 5.87 31.51
N LYS A 655 -7.64 6.12 32.72
CA LYS A 655 -6.80 6.23 33.92
C LYS A 655 -6.12 4.90 34.26
N SER A 656 -6.86 3.80 34.19
CA SER A 656 -6.32 2.44 34.36
C SER A 656 -5.26 2.13 33.29
N CYS A 657 -5.50 2.52 32.04
CA CYS A 657 -4.53 2.37 30.95
C CYS A 657 -3.19 3.09 31.20
N LYS A 658 -3.20 4.25 31.86
CA LYS A 658 -1.97 4.99 32.23
C LYS A 658 -1.25 4.32 33.38
N ASN A 659 -1.95 4.09 34.50
CA ASN A 659 -1.40 3.44 35.69
C ASN A 659 -0.63 2.16 35.36
N VAL A 660 -1.16 1.30 34.48
CA VAL A 660 -0.53 0.04 34.05
C VAL A 660 0.81 0.25 33.34
N VAL A 661 0.91 1.29 32.49
CA VAL A 661 2.15 1.64 31.79
C VAL A 661 3.16 2.20 32.79
N ASP A 662 2.71 3.09 33.67
CA ASP A 662 3.55 3.75 34.68
C ASP A 662 4.12 2.73 35.70
N GLU A 663 3.29 1.78 36.15
CA GLU A 663 3.66 0.65 37.02
C GLU A 663 4.64 -0.31 36.34
N THR A 664 4.36 -0.72 35.09
CA THR A 664 5.26 -1.58 34.31
C THR A 664 6.62 -0.91 34.07
N LEU A 665 6.64 0.39 33.80
CA LEU A 665 7.87 1.17 33.65
C LEU A 665 8.60 1.36 34.98
N SER A 666 7.89 1.57 36.09
CA SER A 666 8.51 1.70 37.41
C SER A 666 9.20 0.40 37.84
N ILE A 667 8.65 -0.76 37.49
CA ILE A 667 9.18 -2.07 37.88
C ILE A 667 10.33 -2.52 36.94
N PHE A 668 10.18 -2.35 35.62
CA PHE A 668 11.14 -2.90 34.65
C PHE A 668 11.99 -1.87 33.89
N GLN A 669 11.82 -0.57 34.15
CA GLN A 669 12.53 0.57 33.55
C GLN A 669 12.41 0.73 32.01
N GLN A 670 11.79 -0.22 31.32
CA GLN A 670 11.56 -0.22 29.88
C GLN A 670 10.36 -1.09 29.49
N ILE A 671 9.68 -0.75 28.40
CA ILE A 671 8.74 -1.64 27.69
C ILE A 671 9.28 -1.80 26.27
N SER A 672 9.53 -3.04 25.85
CA SER A 672 10.06 -3.37 24.51
C SER A 672 8.99 -3.86 23.53
N SER A 673 7.83 -4.28 24.00
CA SER A 673 6.73 -4.82 23.19
C SER A 673 5.40 -4.70 23.93
N TYR A 674 4.31 -4.55 23.18
CA TYR A 674 2.94 -4.51 23.73
C TYR A 674 2.03 -5.41 22.89
N LEU A 675 1.15 -6.18 23.55
CA LEU A 675 0.10 -6.98 22.92
C LEU A 675 -1.27 -6.71 23.56
N SER A 676 -2.33 -6.90 22.77
CA SER A 676 -3.73 -6.69 23.17
C SER A 676 -4.55 -7.91 22.75
N SER A 677 -5.11 -8.67 23.70
CA SER A 677 -5.96 -9.84 23.40
C SER A 677 -7.38 -9.48 22.91
N SER A 678 -7.71 -8.18 22.92
CA SER A 678 -9.05 -7.62 22.71
C SER A 678 -9.64 -7.85 21.30
N LEU A 679 -10.35 -8.97 21.10
CA LEU A 679 -11.24 -9.21 19.96
C LEU A 679 -12.72 -9.47 20.35
N CYS A 680 -13.04 -9.51 21.66
CA CYS A 680 -14.36 -9.95 22.17
C CYS A 680 -15.21 -8.85 22.81
N ARG A 681 -15.32 -7.67 22.19
CA ARG A 681 -16.35 -6.66 22.55
C ARG A 681 -17.19 -6.20 21.34
N GLN A 682 -17.75 -7.17 20.62
CA GLN A 682 -18.94 -6.98 19.77
C GLN A 682 -20.10 -7.83 20.30
N ILE A 683 -20.96 -7.20 21.08
CA ILE A 683 -22.22 -7.75 21.61
C ILE A 683 -23.26 -6.65 21.34
N LYS A 684 -24.35 -6.85 20.58
CA LYS A 684 -25.09 -8.10 20.35
C LYS A 684 -25.75 -8.15 18.95
N LYS A 685 -25.18 -8.92 17.99
CA LYS A 685 -25.89 -9.89 17.09
C LYS A 685 -25.04 -10.36 15.89
N ASN A 686 -25.24 -11.63 15.52
CA ASN A 686 -24.90 -12.27 14.24
C ASN A 686 -23.41 -12.44 13.88
N SER A 687 -22.77 -13.37 14.59
CA SER A 687 -21.66 -14.24 14.18
C SER A 687 -21.25 -14.30 12.69
N PHE A 688 -19.93 -14.25 12.41
CA PHE A 688 -19.29 -15.30 11.61
C PHE A 688 -17.79 -15.48 11.90
N VAL A 689 -17.23 -16.59 11.40
CA VAL A 689 -15.85 -17.09 11.55
C VAL A 689 -14.82 -16.23 10.79
N GLY A 690 -13.61 -16.05 11.37
CA GLY A 690 -12.47 -15.41 10.69
C GLY A 690 -11.10 -15.88 11.19
N ASN A 691 -10.30 -16.51 10.32
CA ASN A 691 -8.91 -16.90 10.61
C ASN A 691 -7.98 -15.67 10.71
N THR A 692 -7.48 -15.37 11.90
CA THR A 692 -6.48 -14.29 12.15
C THR A 692 -5.06 -14.87 12.26
N GLY A 693 -4.43 -15.13 11.11
CA GLY A 693 -3.04 -15.61 11.08
C GLY A 693 -2.04 -14.53 11.50
N LEU A 694 -1.41 -14.69 12.68
CA LEU A 694 -0.28 -13.85 13.09
C LEU A 694 0.88 -13.99 12.09
N ARG A 695 1.31 -12.86 11.51
CA ARG A 695 2.63 -12.75 10.88
C ARG A 695 3.67 -12.46 11.95
N PHE A 696 4.48 -13.45 12.34
CA PHE A 696 5.94 -13.31 12.45
C PHE A 696 6.63 -14.65 12.80
N LEU A 697 7.01 -15.42 11.78
CA LEU A 697 8.20 -16.30 11.75
C LEU A 697 8.41 -16.87 10.33
N GLY A 698 9.60 -17.42 10.07
CA GLY A 698 10.10 -17.72 8.72
C GLY A 698 9.51 -18.97 8.03
N ARG A 699 9.67 -19.03 6.70
CA ARG A 699 9.26 -20.17 5.85
C ARG A 699 9.90 -21.49 6.31
N ILE A 700 9.09 -22.56 6.37
CA ILE A 700 9.57 -23.95 6.26
C ILE A 700 8.95 -24.54 4.98
N GLY A 701 9.79 -25.05 4.09
CA GLY A 701 9.37 -25.56 2.78
C GLY A 701 8.81 -26.99 2.80
N ARG A 702 7.87 -27.28 1.90
CA ARG A 702 7.49 -28.67 1.55
C ARG A 702 8.38 -29.21 0.42
N PRO A 703 8.57 -30.54 0.28
CA PRO A 703 9.57 -31.11 -0.64
C PRO A 703 9.18 -31.11 -2.12
N ASN A 704 10.18 -31.35 -2.98
CA ASN A 704 10.10 -31.43 -4.43
C ASN A 704 9.47 -32.76 -4.91
N PRO A 705 8.51 -32.78 -5.86
CA PRO A 705 7.82 -34.02 -6.28
C PRO A 705 8.64 -34.85 -7.28
N LYS A 706 9.38 -35.85 -6.79
CA LYS A 706 9.86 -37.01 -7.56
C LYS A 706 9.81 -38.31 -6.75
N SER A 707 8.61 -38.85 -6.59
CA SER A 707 8.34 -40.23 -6.17
C SER A 707 7.09 -40.71 -6.90
N LYS A 708 7.08 -41.96 -7.36
CA LYS A 708 5.99 -42.52 -8.18
C LYS A 708 4.64 -42.46 -7.45
N GLU A 709 3.57 -42.31 -8.22
CA GLU A 709 2.22 -42.62 -7.75
C GLU A 709 2.15 -44.10 -7.37
N MET A 710 1.65 -44.37 -6.17
CA MET A 710 0.97 -45.64 -5.86
C MET A 710 -0.47 -45.27 -5.55
N ARG A 711 -1.41 -45.86 -6.29
CA ARG A 711 -2.81 -45.87 -5.87
C ARG A 711 -2.89 -46.69 -4.58
N MET A 712 -3.61 -46.18 -3.59
CA MET A 712 -4.16 -46.97 -2.51
C MET A 712 -5.68 -46.96 -2.66
N GLU A 713 -6.29 -48.11 -2.46
CA GLU A 713 -7.72 -48.34 -2.69
C GLU A 713 -8.55 -47.77 -1.52
N GLU A 714 -9.83 -47.48 -1.78
CA GLU A 714 -10.77 -46.96 -0.78
C GLU A 714 -11.22 -48.07 0.18
N GLY A 715 -10.38 -48.38 1.17
CA GLY A 715 -10.73 -49.29 2.26
C GLY A 715 -11.66 -48.64 3.28
N GLU A 716 -12.91 -49.10 3.37
CA GLU A 716 -13.88 -48.62 4.37
C GLU A 716 -13.50 -48.99 5.81
N GLN A 717 -12.74 -48.14 6.51
CA GLN A 717 -12.67 -48.16 7.97
C GLN A 717 -13.81 -47.33 8.58
N ARG A 718 -15.01 -47.92 8.62
CA ARG A 718 -16.11 -47.39 9.44
C ARG A 718 -15.86 -47.77 10.91
N PHE A 719 -15.62 -46.78 11.76
CA PHE A 719 -15.68 -46.98 13.22
C PHE A 719 -17.14 -47.29 13.63
N PRO A 720 -17.37 -48.24 14.56
CA PRO A 720 -18.72 -48.57 15.00
C PRO A 720 -19.36 -47.38 15.74
N PRO A 721 -20.63 -47.03 15.48
CA PRO A 721 -21.29 -45.93 16.16
C PRO A 721 -21.54 -46.28 17.64
N GLN A 722 -20.83 -45.61 18.55
CA GLN A 722 -21.08 -45.69 19.99
C GLN A 722 -22.06 -44.58 20.39
N ASN A 723 -23.23 -44.96 20.88
CA ASN A 723 -24.21 -44.03 21.46
C ASN A 723 -23.98 -43.96 22.99
N GLN A 724 -23.94 -42.75 23.56
CA GLN A 724 -23.97 -42.51 25.00
C GLN A 724 -25.08 -41.49 25.30
N GLU A 725 -25.88 -41.73 26.34
CA GLU A 725 -27.11 -40.97 26.62
C GLU A 725 -26.87 -39.55 27.17
N SER A 726 -25.62 -39.19 27.44
CA SER A 726 -25.22 -37.87 27.94
C SER A 726 -23.99 -37.34 27.20
N GLN A 727 -23.99 -36.05 26.88
CA GLN A 727 -22.82 -35.35 26.35
C GLN A 727 -22.27 -34.36 27.42
N PRO A 728 -20.93 -34.15 27.49
CA PRO A 728 -19.89 -34.82 26.71
C PRO A 728 -19.70 -36.28 27.09
N GLY A 729 -19.54 -37.15 26.07
CA GLY A 729 -19.32 -38.58 26.24
C GLY A 729 -18.03 -38.92 27.01
N LYS A 730 -18.06 -40.01 27.79
CA LYS A 730 -16.99 -40.38 28.73
C LYS A 730 -16.01 -41.37 28.08
N GLU A 731 -14.86 -40.86 27.67
CA GLU A 731 -13.81 -41.61 26.96
C GLU A 731 -13.31 -42.86 27.71
N TYR A 732 -13.25 -42.81 29.05
CA TYR A 732 -12.78 -43.95 29.86
C TYR A 732 -13.69 -45.20 29.77
N ILE A 733 -14.92 -45.05 29.26
CA ILE A 733 -15.94 -46.10 29.05
C ILE A 733 -15.96 -46.59 27.58
N MET A 734 -15.23 -45.94 26.66
CA MET A 734 -15.17 -46.37 25.26
C MET A 734 -14.36 -47.66 25.10
N ASN A 735 -14.91 -48.62 24.35
CA ASN A 735 -14.24 -49.88 24.04
C ASN A 735 -14.32 -50.20 22.53
N PRO A 736 -13.19 -50.30 21.79
CA PRO A 736 -11.82 -49.98 22.24
C PRO A 736 -11.66 -48.50 22.61
N ARG A 737 -10.67 -48.20 23.45
CA ARG A 737 -10.29 -46.80 23.73
C ARG A 737 -9.56 -46.18 22.53
N PRO A 738 -9.66 -44.86 22.30
CA PRO A 738 -8.92 -44.17 21.25
C PRO A 738 -7.40 -44.36 21.37
N LEU A 739 -6.73 -44.66 20.26
CA LEU A 739 -5.27 -44.77 20.19
C LEU A 739 -4.65 -43.41 19.86
N PHE A 740 -4.26 -42.67 20.91
CA PHE A 740 -3.68 -41.32 20.79
C PHE A 740 -2.25 -41.27 20.20
N ALA A 741 -1.60 -42.42 19.99
CA ALA A 741 -0.26 -42.52 19.42
C ALA A 741 -0.20 -43.59 18.32
N ASN A 742 0.42 -43.27 17.18
CA ASN A 742 0.64 -44.22 16.09
C ASN A 742 1.98 -44.96 16.28
N PRO A 743 2.00 -46.28 16.54
CA PRO A 743 3.23 -47.04 16.78
C PRO A 743 4.20 -47.11 15.59
N HIS A 744 3.74 -46.75 14.39
CA HIS A 744 4.49 -46.86 13.14
C HIS A 744 5.04 -45.51 12.64
N TYR A 745 4.96 -44.45 13.45
CA TYR A 745 5.54 -43.15 13.10
C TYR A 745 7.08 -43.23 13.02
N LYS A 746 7.64 -43.06 11.82
CA LYS A 746 9.09 -43.00 11.58
C LYS A 746 9.56 -41.54 11.46
N PRO A 747 10.40 -41.03 12.39
CA PRO A 747 10.91 -39.66 12.32
C PRO A 747 11.93 -39.48 11.18
N SER A 748 11.95 -38.29 10.57
CA SER A 748 12.71 -38.03 9.33
C SER A 748 14.21 -37.74 9.50
N ASN A 749 14.72 -37.64 10.73
CA ASN A 749 16.14 -37.50 11.09
C ASN A 749 16.94 -36.37 10.37
N LYS A 750 16.28 -35.34 9.83
CA LYS A 750 16.91 -34.22 9.10
C LYS A 750 17.70 -33.20 9.96
N LEU A 751 17.97 -33.53 11.22
CA LEU A 751 18.82 -32.75 12.13
C LEU A 751 19.80 -33.68 12.86
N LYS A 752 20.76 -34.27 12.14
CA LYS A 752 22.02 -34.71 12.75
C LYS A 752 22.95 -33.51 12.86
N THR A 753 23.48 -33.28 14.05
CA THR A 753 24.52 -32.29 14.31
C THR A 753 25.80 -32.61 13.54
N ILE A 754 26.37 -31.61 12.88
CA ILE A 754 27.78 -31.64 12.52
C ILE A 754 28.55 -31.44 13.83
N LEU A 755 29.43 -32.39 14.18
CA LEU A 755 30.30 -32.26 15.36
C LEU A 755 31.24 -31.06 15.18
N PRO A 756 31.53 -30.29 16.23
CA PRO A 756 32.43 -29.15 16.13
C PRO A 756 33.84 -29.62 15.76
N ARG A 757 34.48 -28.93 14.80
CA ARG A 757 35.94 -28.99 14.66
C ARG A 757 36.57 -28.39 15.93
N PRO A 758 37.72 -28.89 16.40
CA PRO A 758 38.38 -28.35 17.58
C PRO A 758 38.75 -26.86 17.38
N LEU A 759 38.67 -26.10 18.46
CA LEU A 759 39.01 -24.68 18.49
C LEU A 759 40.52 -24.49 18.27
N ILE A 760 40.88 -23.72 17.24
CA ILE A 760 42.23 -23.15 17.11
C ILE A 760 42.20 -21.80 17.86
N PRO A 761 43.13 -21.54 18.81
CA PRO A 761 43.15 -20.28 19.57
C PRO A 761 43.30 -19.05 18.67
N ILE A 762 42.42 -18.06 18.85
CA ILE A 762 42.52 -16.76 18.18
C ILE A 762 43.42 -15.85 19.03
N SER A 763 44.73 -16.05 18.92
CA SER A 763 45.75 -15.27 19.63
C SER A 763 46.96 -14.96 18.72
N SER A 764 46.67 -14.30 17.59
CA SER A 764 47.69 -13.76 16.67
C SER A 764 47.11 -12.66 15.75
N ARG A 765 45.96 -12.93 15.13
CA ARG A 765 45.34 -12.06 14.10
C ARG A 765 44.65 -10.75 14.56
N MET A 766 44.86 -10.31 15.80
CA MET A 766 44.42 -8.96 16.23
C MET A 766 45.56 -7.94 16.31
N ASN A 767 46.82 -8.36 16.45
CA ASN A 767 47.94 -7.41 16.59
C ASN A 767 48.31 -6.76 15.24
N GLU A 768 48.36 -7.54 14.16
CA GLU A 768 48.67 -7.06 12.78
C GLU A 768 47.72 -5.96 12.28
N ARG A 769 46.55 -5.80 12.89
CA ARG A 769 45.52 -4.82 12.51
C ARG A 769 45.44 -3.57 13.38
N ILE A 770 46.26 -3.50 14.44
CA ILE A 770 46.36 -2.32 15.31
C ILE A 770 47.54 -1.45 14.86
N GLU A 771 48.68 -2.05 14.52
CA GLU A 771 49.83 -1.32 13.98
C GLU A 771 49.53 -0.65 12.63
N SER A 772 48.68 -1.27 11.78
CA SER A 772 48.25 -0.71 10.50
C SER A 772 47.34 0.53 10.61
N LEU A 773 46.84 0.86 11.81
CA LEU A 773 45.96 2.02 12.05
C LEU A 773 46.67 3.19 12.74
N ILE A 774 47.84 2.95 13.37
CA ILE A 774 48.64 4.00 14.01
C ILE A 774 49.45 4.80 12.96
N ASN A 775 49.86 4.16 11.85
CA ASN A 775 50.70 4.77 10.81
C ASN A 775 49.96 5.63 9.76
N ILE A 776 48.69 5.99 9.97
CA ILE A 776 47.90 6.78 8.99
C ILE A 776 47.65 8.23 9.45
N GLN A 777 47.92 8.57 10.72
CA GLN A 777 47.62 9.90 11.29
C GLN A 777 48.75 10.95 11.16
N SER A 778 49.75 10.73 10.31
CA SER A 778 51.01 11.51 10.29
C SER A 778 51.34 12.24 8.98
N ASN A 779 50.39 12.36 8.03
CA ASN A 779 50.67 12.87 6.68
C ASN A 779 49.63 13.84 6.07
N GLU A 780 48.98 14.71 6.87
CA GLU A 780 48.15 15.81 6.36
C GLU A 780 48.68 17.21 6.74
N THR A 781 49.85 17.57 6.21
CA THR A 781 50.26 18.97 6.02
C THR A 781 51.15 19.12 4.79
N THR A 782 50.71 19.89 3.78
CA THR A 782 51.38 21.07 3.15
C THR A 782 50.71 21.40 1.79
N TYR A 783 50.83 22.66 1.34
CA TYR A 783 50.34 23.26 0.06
C TYR A 783 48.81 23.44 -0.04
N LYS A 784 48.22 24.65 -0.16
CA LYS A 784 48.52 25.98 -0.77
C LYS A 784 48.40 26.09 -2.30
N LYS A 785 47.46 26.95 -2.70
CA LYS A 785 47.46 27.90 -3.82
C LYS A 785 48.03 27.45 -5.18
N SER A 786 47.11 27.35 -6.15
CA SER A 786 47.14 28.17 -7.37
C SER A 786 45.71 28.60 -7.68
#